data_AF-A0A662W3K3-F1
#
_entry.id   AF-A0A662W3K3-F1
#
_cell.length_a   1.000
_cell.length_b   1.000
_cell.length_c   1.000
_cell.angle_alpha   90.00
_cell.angle_beta   90.00
_cell.angle_gamma   90.00
#
_symmetry.space_group_name_H-M   'P 1'
#
loop_
_entity.id
_entity.type
_entity.pdbx_description
1 polymer ?
#
loop_
_entity_poly.entity_id
_entity_poly.type
_entity_poly.pdbx_seq_one_letter_code
_entity_poly.pdbx_strand_id
1 'polypeptide(L)'
;MSDKYFERGIINIKDELYRDISSGQFNQFLFVTYTVDPELIEWFPPDSEVTVCIGNKESYEKMKNNGFSNRNVRFMLTDVHAKIYLMWNHEKIKCWFGSFNFSTRGLFESIEWAAFFEGKLVKEFTVYDVLDRDLTSQLTDNIVINQLLDLINSKLRKKDPSFCDNVFQNSSFEIVLLHTQGTNTLGRCISRVLSKANSDVKITYITPYMNKSGIINFCKLFESQIPLNEVEFRILTNRPEPSSYQEGMFLKSDDLRDLKRKFKEFILLKRKSRDGGTILRDGTEISDDFIHLKLIHISFTNTDGIEERHTIFTSANLTERAWKDGENLEIGLWVRDQAKNEVVSKFIENFMACFSEPDEDELKEIDKVIEDLERRKKTDDYWIEDFLKDRLTLDEESVKIKWSPHLPRIHEPICKLYMKNIITGERLEETVKLEKSGEYYIGKIKKLTSLRNNIVDYIEVLLKTDFDPPEKRIKSNYIREYLTQVSDGVIFRLKGDIGKEWDEIVINEEVYSLNDNIEIKIPNKNIHDISSISLRKLKSSAENVRVLIKLEGQQYFGRNFFIGSEASIDKLDGVGKLLKVVINVNDKLDPPFDVIKFTDHDSNPVDYIGFSKEDSNVIYYFKPTSKYKSLKAEVKAPYNSYFGNESIIIKLPNVGTKSETKLLDVLSSSRFHHELVGIEFQDESAIDKLISEDSKIRIKPDQKLLELFDINQFKYIYKEEALFYKCPKLCSIDDEITPSEPFLRISYWGVVEIKSKDRTIYLLTPKSSFIVRKNLVKELSIDDRRLFPLELPISKMKEDEPIGWIKIDQNDIKITNELHSNFKEKIQLEVLKNGKRLQLQELPVLRTGQAYYIPMFRGDINTTVDLIFIVKFKEDDSYLSNFSWAIQRKTYEIDYERKKKMGRVCIKEKNKKYMIQIKDETNANSSIPIKEAFVTSSILEDVSRERGLIRIKRNEVCLVPKRDMFIALKKFRRH
;
A
#
# COMPACT_ATOMS: atom_id res chain seq x y z
N MET A 1 -12.09 31.34 -11.40
CA MET A 1 -10.71 31.76 -11.08
C MET A 1 -9.69 31.19 -12.07
N SER A 2 -9.95 30.08 -12.77
CA SER A 2 -9.02 29.39 -13.69
C SER A 2 -8.43 30.25 -14.82
N ASP A 3 -9.23 31.10 -15.45
CA ASP A 3 -8.84 31.69 -16.74
C ASP A 3 -7.77 32.79 -16.61
N LYS A 4 -7.78 33.54 -15.50
CA LYS A 4 -6.77 34.58 -15.22
C LYS A 4 -5.37 34.03 -14.88
N TYR A 5 -5.28 32.84 -14.29
CA TYR A 5 -3.99 32.20 -14.00
C TYR A 5 -3.40 31.55 -15.24
N PHE A 6 -4.26 30.97 -16.08
CA PHE A 6 -3.88 30.40 -17.37
C PHE A 6 -3.27 31.45 -18.31
N GLU A 7 -3.87 32.65 -18.38
CA GLU A 7 -3.32 33.80 -19.13
C GLU A 7 -1.95 34.27 -18.61
N ARG A 8 -1.62 33.98 -17.34
CA ARG A 8 -0.33 34.30 -16.71
C ARG A 8 0.69 33.15 -16.80
N GLY A 9 0.32 32.03 -17.43
CA GLY A 9 1.19 30.86 -17.55
C GLY A 9 1.40 30.08 -16.24
N ILE A 10 0.51 30.24 -15.25
CA ILE A 10 0.57 29.52 -13.97
C ILE A 10 -0.65 28.59 -13.88
N ILE A 11 -0.42 27.29 -13.61
CA ILE A 11 -1.47 26.28 -13.53
C ILE A 11 -1.24 25.31 -12.37
N ASN A 12 -2.29 24.65 -11.92
CA ASN A 12 -2.18 23.44 -11.10
C ASN A 12 -2.05 22.22 -12.02
N ILE A 13 -0.81 21.74 -12.23
CA ILE A 13 -0.50 20.62 -13.13
C ILE A 13 -1.32 19.38 -12.78
N LYS A 14 -1.45 19.07 -11.49
CA LYS A 14 -2.19 17.90 -11.01
C LYS A 14 -3.65 17.94 -11.45
N ASP A 15 -4.35 19.05 -11.21
CA ASP A 15 -5.78 19.11 -11.51
C ASP A 15 -6.06 19.04 -13.02
N GLU A 16 -5.19 19.65 -13.84
CA GLU A 16 -5.32 19.61 -15.31
C GLU A 16 -4.94 18.25 -15.89
N LEU A 17 -3.82 17.67 -15.46
CA LEU A 17 -3.39 16.34 -15.92
C LEU A 17 -4.35 15.24 -15.44
N TYR A 18 -4.83 15.31 -14.20
CA TYR A 18 -5.85 14.39 -13.69
C TYR A 18 -7.13 14.48 -14.52
N ARG A 19 -7.59 15.69 -14.86
CA ARG A 19 -8.78 15.88 -15.70
C ARG A 19 -8.59 15.24 -17.07
N ASP A 20 -7.44 15.44 -17.70
CA ASP A 20 -7.15 14.84 -19.00
C ASP A 20 -7.16 13.30 -18.95
N ILE A 21 -6.52 12.71 -17.94
CA ILE A 21 -6.44 11.24 -17.77
C ILE A 21 -7.81 10.64 -17.43
N SER A 22 -8.51 11.22 -16.46
CA SER A 22 -9.74 10.65 -15.89
C SER A 22 -11.01 10.96 -16.70
N SER A 23 -10.95 11.87 -17.68
CA SER A 23 -12.09 12.27 -18.51
C SER A 23 -12.75 11.14 -19.30
N GLY A 24 -12.04 10.02 -19.52
CA GLY A 24 -12.46 8.92 -20.39
C GLY A 24 -12.37 9.26 -21.89
N GLN A 25 -11.85 10.43 -22.24
CA GLN A 25 -11.69 10.87 -23.64
C GLN A 25 -10.61 10.06 -24.38
N PHE A 26 -9.59 9.61 -23.65
CA PHE A 26 -8.45 8.87 -24.16
C PHE A 26 -8.47 7.45 -23.60
N ASN A 27 -8.05 6.47 -24.42
CA ASN A 27 -8.02 5.05 -24.05
C ASN A 27 -6.65 4.39 -24.24
N GLN A 28 -5.67 5.12 -24.81
CA GLN A 28 -4.28 4.70 -24.98
C GLN A 28 -3.37 5.68 -24.24
N PHE A 29 -2.49 5.17 -23.37
CA PHE A 29 -1.58 5.98 -22.54
C PHE A 29 -0.15 5.43 -22.60
N LEU A 30 0.81 6.30 -22.91
CA LEU A 30 2.25 6.03 -22.84
C LEU A 30 2.96 7.09 -22.01
N PHE A 31 3.32 6.73 -20.78
CA PHE A 31 3.92 7.63 -19.81
C PHE A 31 5.40 7.25 -19.62
N VAL A 32 6.30 8.20 -19.86
CA VAL A 32 7.74 8.07 -19.67
C VAL A 32 8.14 9.01 -18.54
N THR A 33 8.63 8.48 -17.42
CA THR A 33 8.91 9.27 -16.21
C THR A 33 10.00 8.63 -15.36
N TYR A 34 10.65 9.40 -14.49
CA TYR A 34 11.73 8.87 -13.66
C TYR A 34 11.18 8.10 -12.45
N THR A 35 10.22 8.67 -11.73
CA THR A 35 9.53 8.02 -10.60
C THR A 35 8.02 7.95 -10.80
N VAL A 36 7.38 6.98 -10.16
CA VAL A 36 5.93 6.74 -10.18
C VAL A 36 5.44 6.30 -8.81
N ASP A 37 4.29 6.82 -8.39
CA ASP A 37 3.60 6.38 -7.18
C ASP A 37 2.38 5.48 -7.46
N PRO A 38 2.19 4.38 -6.70
CA PRO A 38 1.11 3.42 -6.90
C PRO A 38 -0.30 4.03 -6.94
N GLU A 39 -0.56 4.99 -6.06
CA GLU A 39 -1.88 5.62 -5.93
C GLU A 39 -2.34 6.38 -7.20
N LEU A 40 -1.40 6.79 -8.05
CA LEU A 40 -1.72 7.54 -9.27
C LEU A 40 -2.17 6.63 -10.42
N ILE A 41 -1.95 5.31 -10.32
CA ILE A 41 -2.45 4.34 -11.31
C ILE A 41 -3.98 4.28 -11.31
N GLU A 42 -4.61 4.65 -10.19
CA GLU A 42 -6.07 4.70 -10.10
C GLU A 42 -6.68 5.82 -10.96
N TRP A 43 -5.89 6.79 -11.41
CA TRP A 43 -6.37 7.89 -12.26
C TRP A 43 -6.78 7.42 -13.65
N PHE A 44 -6.18 6.34 -14.14
CA PHE A 44 -6.47 5.81 -15.47
C PHE A 44 -7.83 5.10 -15.50
N PRO A 45 -8.62 5.26 -16.58
CA PRO A 45 -9.85 4.51 -16.79
C PRO A 45 -9.60 2.98 -16.77
N PRO A 46 -10.47 2.16 -16.17
CA PRO A 46 -10.24 0.71 -16.01
C PRO A 46 -9.95 -0.04 -17.32
N ASP A 47 -10.59 0.35 -18.41
CA ASP A 47 -10.49 -0.31 -19.73
C ASP A 47 -9.41 0.30 -20.65
N SER A 48 -8.59 1.21 -20.13
CA SER A 48 -7.54 1.84 -20.93
C SER A 48 -6.29 0.98 -21.05
N GLU A 49 -5.59 1.09 -22.18
CA GLU A 49 -4.26 0.50 -22.37
C GLU A 49 -3.21 1.48 -21.85
N VAL A 50 -2.53 1.12 -20.76
CA VAL A 50 -1.57 2.00 -20.10
C VAL A 50 -0.20 1.35 -20.12
N THR A 51 0.80 2.06 -20.66
CA THR A 51 2.21 1.71 -20.50
C THR A 51 2.97 2.80 -19.79
N VAL A 52 3.73 2.43 -18.75
CA VAL A 52 4.56 3.35 -17.98
C VAL A 52 6.02 2.89 -18.03
N CYS A 53 6.86 3.69 -18.70
CA CYS A 53 8.31 3.56 -18.76
C CYS A 53 8.94 4.32 -17.58
N ILE A 54 9.61 3.60 -16.68
CA ILE A 54 10.13 4.09 -15.41
C ILE A 54 11.65 4.13 -15.44
N GLY A 55 12.22 5.29 -15.12
CA GLY A 55 13.67 5.53 -15.02
C GLY A 55 14.33 4.95 -13.77
N ASN A 56 13.63 4.98 -12.64
CA ASN A 56 14.15 4.59 -11.35
C ASN A 56 13.84 3.11 -11.04
N LYS A 57 14.89 2.31 -10.80
CA LYS A 57 14.77 0.87 -10.52
C LYS A 57 13.93 0.57 -9.27
N GLU A 58 14.07 1.35 -8.21
CA GLU A 58 13.32 1.16 -6.97
C GLU A 58 11.82 1.45 -7.17
N SER A 59 11.49 2.56 -7.85
CA SER A 59 10.11 2.85 -8.25
C SER A 59 9.54 1.75 -9.15
N TYR A 60 10.31 1.24 -10.12
CA TYR A 60 9.87 0.14 -10.98
C TYR A 60 9.53 -1.13 -10.18
N GLU A 61 10.41 -1.56 -9.27
CA GLU A 61 10.14 -2.73 -8.42
C GLU A 61 8.96 -2.49 -7.48
N LYS A 62 8.80 -1.26 -6.94
CA LYS A 62 7.62 -0.85 -6.17
C LYS A 62 6.35 -1.05 -7.01
N MET A 63 6.31 -0.55 -8.25
CA MET A 63 5.13 -0.68 -9.13
C MET A 63 4.83 -2.14 -9.47
N LYS A 64 5.85 -2.94 -9.78
CA LYS A 64 5.71 -4.36 -10.11
C LYS A 64 5.12 -5.18 -8.95
N ASN A 65 5.48 -4.84 -7.71
CA ASN A 65 5.04 -5.57 -6.52
C ASN A 65 3.66 -5.13 -5.98
N ASN A 66 3.10 -4.02 -6.44
CA ASN A 66 1.82 -3.48 -5.93
C ASN A 66 0.56 -4.18 -6.49
N GLY A 67 0.70 -5.19 -7.36
CA GLY A 67 -0.40 -6.11 -7.67
C GLY A 67 -1.55 -5.54 -8.52
N PHE A 68 -1.24 -4.78 -9.58
CA PHE A 68 -2.23 -4.21 -10.51
C PHE A 68 -2.88 -5.21 -11.48
N SER A 69 -3.08 -6.48 -11.08
CA SER A 69 -3.50 -7.59 -11.96
C SER A 69 -4.87 -7.42 -12.62
N ASN A 70 -5.71 -6.53 -12.08
CA ASN A 70 -7.07 -6.27 -12.57
C ASN A 70 -7.14 -5.07 -13.54
N ARG A 71 -6.02 -4.42 -13.86
CA ARG A 71 -5.94 -3.28 -14.78
C ARG A 71 -5.01 -3.62 -15.95
N ASN A 72 -5.28 -3.07 -17.14
CA ASN A 72 -4.43 -3.25 -18.32
C ASN A 72 -3.23 -2.26 -18.30
N VAL A 73 -2.35 -2.42 -17.31
CA VAL A 73 -1.19 -1.55 -17.09
C VAL A 73 0.11 -2.35 -17.24
N ARG A 74 1.01 -1.89 -18.11
CA ARG A 74 2.34 -2.45 -18.33
C ARG A 74 3.41 -1.49 -17.80
N PHE A 75 4.31 -2.01 -16.97
CA PHE A 75 5.48 -1.27 -16.47
C PHE A 75 6.75 -1.74 -17.19
N MET A 76 7.63 -0.79 -17.54
CA MET A 76 8.92 -1.08 -18.19
C MET A 76 10.03 -0.28 -17.52
N LEU A 77 11.16 -0.92 -17.19
CA LEU A 77 12.35 -0.22 -16.73
C LEU A 77 13.14 0.30 -17.95
N THR A 78 13.37 1.60 -18.02
CA THR A 78 14.05 2.27 -19.16
C THR A 78 15.01 3.32 -18.65
N ASP A 79 16.20 3.45 -19.25
CA ASP A 79 17.17 4.48 -18.86
C ASP A 79 16.79 5.87 -19.44
N VAL A 80 15.79 6.50 -18.81
CA VAL A 80 15.24 7.79 -19.23
C VAL A 80 15.01 8.69 -18.02
N HIS A 81 15.48 9.94 -18.14
CA HIS A 81 15.23 10.99 -17.15
C HIS A 81 14.16 12.00 -17.62
N ALA A 82 13.72 11.95 -18.87
CA ALA A 82 12.63 12.76 -19.40
C ALA A 82 11.27 12.43 -18.74
N LYS A 83 10.38 13.42 -18.70
CA LYS A 83 9.00 13.28 -18.21
C LYS A 83 8.02 13.68 -19.31
N ILE A 84 7.43 12.67 -19.94
CA ILE A 84 6.57 12.79 -21.12
C ILE A 84 5.34 11.90 -20.92
N TYR A 85 4.16 12.44 -21.19
CA TYR A 85 2.87 11.78 -20.96
C TYR A 85 2.04 11.92 -22.23
N LEU A 86 1.96 10.83 -23.00
CA LEU A 86 1.15 10.76 -24.21
C LEU A 86 -0.16 10.06 -23.90
N MET A 87 -1.26 10.62 -24.39
CA MET A 87 -2.59 10.05 -24.29
C MET A 87 -3.38 10.31 -25.57
N TRP A 88 -3.99 9.27 -26.12
CA TRP A 88 -4.71 9.38 -27.39
C TRP A 88 -5.89 8.42 -27.49
N ASN A 89 -6.72 8.67 -28.50
CA ASN A 89 -7.79 7.79 -28.97
C ASN A 89 -7.66 7.61 -30.49
N HIS A 90 -8.72 7.28 -31.22
CA HIS A 90 -8.67 7.08 -32.67
C HIS A 90 -8.63 8.40 -33.49
N GLU A 91 -9.02 9.53 -32.90
CA GLU A 91 -9.12 10.82 -33.62
C GLU A 91 -8.01 11.80 -33.24
N LYS A 92 -7.58 11.80 -31.97
CA LYS A 92 -6.73 12.85 -31.42
C LYS A 92 -5.78 12.36 -30.36
N ILE A 93 -4.72 13.13 -30.18
CA ILE A 93 -3.62 12.89 -29.25
C ILE A 93 -3.31 14.17 -28.48
N LYS A 94 -3.03 13.99 -27.19
CA LYS A 94 -2.53 15.04 -26.30
C LYS A 94 -1.23 14.57 -25.67
N CYS A 95 -0.27 15.48 -25.58
CA CYS A 95 0.96 15.26 -24.84
C CYS A 95 1.08 16.27 -23.70
N TRP A 96 1.64 15.82 -22.58
CA TRP A 96 2.23 16.65 -21.56
C TRP A 96 3.71 16.31 -21.42
N PHE A 97 4.56 17.29 -21.17
CA PHE A 97 5.93 17.04 -20.75
C PHE A 97 6.47 18.21 -19.93
N GLY A 98 7.50 17.97 -19.14
CA GLY A 98 8.01 18.98 -18.23
C GLY A 98 9.11 18.48 -17.31
N SER A 99 9.28 19.16 -16.18
CA SER A 99 10.22 18.76 -15.12
C SER A 99 9.60 17.89 -14.02
N PHE A 100 8.27 17.79 -13.97
CA PHE A 100 7.52 17.07 -12.94
C PHE A 100 7.48 15.55 -13.20
N ASN A 101 7.61 14.74 -12.15
CA ASN A 101 7.40 13.29 -12.19
C ASN A 101 5.92 12.93 -12.03
N PHE A 102 5.54 11.72 -12.46
CA PHE A 102 4.23 11.16 -12.15
C PHE A 102 4.20 10.57 -10.74
N SER A 103 4.49 11.41 -9.75
CA SER A 103 4.56 11.08 -8.32
C SER A 103 3.88 12.16 -7.50
N THR A 104 3.50 11.85 -6.26
CA THR A 104 2.84 12.81 -5.37
C THR A 104 3.73 14.01 -5.13
N ARG A 105 5.03 13.81 -4.87
CA ARG A 105 5.97 14.93 -4.76
C ARG A 105 6.07 15.79 -6.02
N GLY A 106 6.13 15.17 -7.21
CA GLY A 106 6.30 15.88 -8.48
C GLY A 106 5.07 16.68 -8.90
N LEU A 107 3.87 16.21 -8.56
CA LEU A 107 2.61 16.84 -8.95
C LEU A 107 2.04 17.80 -7.89
N PHE A 108 2.40 17.63 -6.61
CA PHE A 108 1.74 18.32 -5.50
C PHE A 108 2.65 19.28 -4.71
N GLU A 109 3.97 19.08 -4.71
CA GLU A 109 4.87 19.70 -3.71
C GLU A 109 6.01 20.50 -4.36
N SER A 110 5.94 20.87 -5.63
CA SER A 110 7.06 21.55 -6.30
C SER A 110 6.60 22.56 -7.33
N ILE A 111 7.39 23.61 -7.50
CA ILE A 111 7.25 24.54 -8.62
C ILE A 111 7.98 23.93 -9.82
N GLU A 112 7.22 23.61 -10.86
CA GLU A 112 7.66 22.87 -12.04
C GLU A 112 7.31 23.65 -13.32
N TRP A 113 7.94 23.34 -14.44
CA TRP A 113 7.37 23.72 -15.75
C TRP A 113 6.67 22.53 -16.39
N ALA A 114 5.62 22.85 -17.14
CA ALA A 114 4.89 21.93 -17.96
C ALA A 114 4.57 22.59 -19.30
N ALA A 115 4.58 21.80 -20.36
CA ALA A 115 4.02 22.16 -21.65
C ALA A 115 3.06 21.06 -22.09
N PHE A 116 1.98 21.46 -22.74
CA PHE A 116 1.04 20.51 -23.32
C PHE A 116 0.63 20.94 -24.72
N PHE A 117 0.37 19.94 -25.56
CA PHE A 117 -0.03 20.14 -26.95
C PHE A 117 -1.11 19.11 -27.30
N GLU A 118 -2.06 19.52 -28.13
CA GLU A 118 -3.09 18.65 -28.69
C GLU A 118 -2.99 18.67 -30.21
N GLY A 119 -3.28 17.54 -30.84
CA GLY A 119 -3.26 17.37 -32.29
C GLY A 119 -4.22 16.28 -32.74
N LYS A 120 -4.59 16.31 -34.02
CA LYS A 120 -5.37 15.26 -34.66
C LYS A 120 -4.44 14.15 -35.14
N LEU A 121 -4.91 12.91 -35.06
CA LEU A 121 -4.23 11.78 -35.66
C LEU A 121 -4.44 11.80 -37.17
N VAL A 122 -3.33 11.74 -37.91
CA VAL A 122 -3.30 11.56 -39.37
C VAL A 122 -3.41 10.07 -39.70
N LYS A 123 -2.92 9.21 -38.80
CA LYS A 123 -2.98 7.77 -38.91
C LYS A 123 -3.12 7.15 -37.52
N GLU A 124 -3.99 6.16 -37.37
CA GLU A 124 -4.13 5.40 -36.14
C GLU A 124 -2.87 4.57 -35.84
N PHE A 125 -2.50 4.53 -34.56
CA PHE A 125 -1.43 3.70 -34.04
C PHE A 125 -1.68 3.35 -32.57
N THR A 126 -1.07 2.26 -32.13
CA THR A 126 -1.16 1.71 -30.77
C THR A 126 0.12 2.01 -29.98
N VAL A 127 0.08 1.82 -28.66
CA VAL A 127 1.29 1.88 -27.84
C VAL A 127 2.35 0.91 -28.37
N TYR A 128 1.96 -0.30 -28.78
CA TYR A 128 2.86 -1.29 -29.37
C TYR A 128 3.61 -0.76 -30.61
N ASP A 129 2.95 0.01 -31.47
CA ASP A 129 3.59 0.60 -32.64
C ASP A 129 4.71 1.57 -32.26
N VAL A 130 4.52 2.35 -31.19
CA VAL A 130 5.54 3.28 -30.66
C VAL A 130 6.71 2.55 -30.01
N LEU A 131 6.47 1.42 -29.36
CA LEU A 131 7.50 0.67 -28.65
C LEU A 131 8.35 -0.21 -29.59
N ASP A 132 7.70 -0.91 -30.54
CA ASP A 132 8.31 -2.04 -31.26
C ASP A 132 8.40 -1.86 -32.79
N ARG A 133 7.84 -0.79 -33.38
CA ARG A 133 7.88 -0.54 -34.84
C ARG A 133 8.64 0.73 -35.21
N ASP A 134 8.99 0.86 -36.50
CA ASP A 134 9.58 2.11 -37.03
C ASP A 134 8.41 3.02 -37.35
N LEU A 135 8.29 4.12 -36.58
CA LEU A 135 7.22 5.07 -36.81
C LEU A 135 7.49 5.86 -38.10
N THR A 136 6.44 6.06 -38.89
CA THR A 136 6.49 7.02 -40.00
C THR A 136 6.55 8.44 -39.45
N SER A 137 7.25 9.35 -40.14
CA SER A 137 7.65 10.67 -39.62
C SER A 137 6.53 11.68 -39.33
N GLN A 138 5.27 11.39 -39.66
CA GLN A 138 4.12 12.29 -39.39
C GLN A 138 2.86 11.49 -39.05
N LEU A 139 2.64 11.26 -37.76
CA LEU A 139 1.43 10.57 -37.26
C LEU A 139 0.33 11.54 -36.85
N THR A 140 0.70 12.81 -36.66
CA THR A 140 -0.17 13.85 -36.13
C THR A 140 -0.01 15.14 -36.93
N ASP A 141 -1.00 16.03 -36.88
CA ASP A 141 -0.89 17.38 -37.44
C ASP A 141 -0.05 18.35 -36.58
N ASN A 142 0.38 17.91 -35.40
CA ASN A 142 1.13 18.73 -34.45
C ASN A 142 2.63 18.39 -34.48
N ILE A 143 3.46 19.36 -34.88
CA ILE A 143 4.90 19.18 -35.05
C ILE A 143 5.64 18.82 -33.75
N VAL A 144 5.19 19.31 -32.59
CA VAL A 144 5.83 19.02 -31.29
C VAL A 144 5.52 17.59 -30.86
N ILE A 145 4.28 17.13 -31.05
CA ILE A 145 3.90 15.74 -30.76
C ILE A 145 4.68 14.78 -31.66
N ASN A 146 4.85 15.10 -32.95
CA ASN A 146 5.67 14.30 -33.86
C ASN A 146 7.14 14.23 -33.42
N GLN A 147 7.73 15.34 -32.94
CA GLN A 147 9.10 15.33 -32.39
C GLN A 147 9.21 14.44 -31.14
N LEU A 148 8.22 14.47 -30.23
CA LEU A 148 8.21 13.62 -29.04
C LEU A 148 8.09 12.12 -29.39
N LEU A 149 7.24 11.78 -30.36
CA LEU A 149 7.07 10.41 -30.83
C LEU A 149 8.38 9.87 -31.47
N ASP A 150 9.05 10.68 -32.29
CA ASP A 150 10.36 10.36 -32.87
C ASP A 150 11.42 10.16 -31.77
N LEU A 151 11.46 11.05 -30.77
CA LEU A 151 12.41 10.97 -29.66
C LEU A 151 12.21 9.71 -28.81
N ILE A 152 10.97 9.40 -28.43
CA ILE A 152 10.65 8.21 -27.62
C ILE A 152 10.98 6.94 -28.41
N ASN A 153 10.51 6.82 -29.65
CA ASN A 153 10.78 5.67 -30.51
C ASN A 153 12.30 5.48 -30.71
N SER A 154 13.03 6.58 -30.97
CA SER A 154 14.48 6.55 -31.14
C SER A 154 15.22 6.11 -29.89
N LYS A 155 14.85 6.62 -28.70
CA LYS A 155 15.45 6.21 -27.42
C LYS A 155 15.24 4.72 -27.13
N LEU A 156 14.01 4.24 -27.28
CA LEU A 156 13.67 2.83 -27.04
C LEU A 156 14.38 1.89 -28.00
N ARG A 157 14.60 2.34 -29.24
CA ARG A 157 15.25 1.55 -30.30
C ARG A 157 16.74 1.81 -30.45
N LYS A 158 17.35 2.66 -29.61
CA LYS A 158 18.76 3.06 -29.67
C LYS A 158 19.16 3.61 -31.06
N LYS A 159 18.31 4.47 -31.63
CA LYS A 159 18.55 5.23 -32.86
C LYS A 159 18.66 6.73 -32.57
N ASP A 160 19.11 7.51 -33.54
CA ASP A 160 19.11 8.97 -33.45
C ASP A 160 17.75 9.55 -33.84
N PRO A 161 17.25 10.59 -33.13
CA PRO A 161 15.96 11.23 -33.40
C PRO A 161 16.04 12.19 -34.60
N SER A 162 16.15 11.61 -35.80
CA SER A 162 16.41 12.34 -37.04
C SER A 162 15.33 13.37 -37.39
N PHE A 163 14.07 13.12 -37.05
CA PHE A 163 13.00 14.09 -37.31
C PHE A 163 13.12 15.29 -36.38
N CYS A 164 13.39 15.05 -35.09
CA CYS A 164 13.65 16.11 -34.12
C CYS A 164 14.83 16.99 -34.55
N ASP A 165 15.92 16.37 -34.97
CA ASP A 165 17.12 17.07 -35.47
C ASP A 165 16.82 17.90 -36.73
N ASN A 166 16.04 17.36 -37.66
CA ASN A 166 15.63 18.07 -38.89
C ASN A 166 14.74 19.28 -38.60
N VAL A 167 13.82 19.18 -37.65
CA VAL A 167 12.98 20.31 -37.22
C VAL A 167 13.82 21.39 -36.56
N PHE A 168 14.76 21.01 -35.69
CA PHE A 168 15.71 21.95 -35.11
C PHE A 168 16.53 22.68 -36.18
N GLN A 169 17.06 21.96 -37.19
CA GLN A 169 17.83 22.56 -38.27
C GLN A 169 16.99 23.57 -39.09
N ASN A 170 15.76 23.19 -39.48
CA ASN A 170 14.88 23.97 -40.36
C ASN A 170 13.98 24.99 -39.63
N SER A 171 14.52 25.71 -38.63
CA SER A 171 13.76 26.45 -37.61
C SER A 171 12.92 27.66 -38.10
N SER A 172 11.85 27.46 -38.87
CA SER A 172 10.78 28.47 -39.04
C SER A 172 9.72 28.38 -37.94
N PHE A 173 9.68 27.27 -37.18
CA PHE A 173 8.68 27.01 -36.14
C PHE A 173 8.86 27.87 -34.88
N GLU A 174 7.74 28.33 -34.31
CA GLU A 174 7.69 29.15 -33.09
C GLU A 174 8.13 28.40 -31.82
N ILE A 175 7.93 27.08 -31.79
CA ILE A 175 8.25 26.21 -30.67
C ILE A 175 8.96 24.96 -31.21
N VAL A 176 10.10 24.60 -30.61
CA VAL A 176 10.95 23.48 -31.06
C VAL A 176 11.33 22.61 -29.87
N LEU A 177 11.20 21.29 -30.01
CA LEU A 177 11.63 20.32 -28.99
C LEU A 177 13.16 20.18 -29.06
N LEU A 178 13.79 20.12 -27.89
CA LEU A 178 15.23 19.94 -27.73
C LEU A 178 15.52 18.64 -26.96
N HIS A 179 16.68 18.04 -27.19
CA HIS A 179 17.14 16.86 -26.47
C HIS A 179 18.67 16.79 -26.39
N THR A 180 19.17 15.94 -25.49
CA THR A 180 20.60 15.63 -25.35
C THR A 180 21.05 14.38 -26.12
N GLN A 181 20.12 13.53 -26.58
CA GLN A 181 20.45 12.29 -27.30
C GLN A 181 21.04 12.55 -28.69
N GLY A 182 22.10 11.83 -29.06
CA GLY A 182 22.73 11.96 -30.38
C GLY A 182 23.38 13.35 -30.56
N THR A 183 22.77 14.21 -31.36
CA THR A 183 23.35 15.50 -31.78
C THR A 183 23.29 16.63 -30.73
N ASN A 184 22.69 16.38 -29.56
CA ASN A 184 22.51 17.34 -28.46
C ASN A 184 21.97 18.71 -28.91
N THR A 185 20.77 18.70 -29.49
CA THR A 185 20.08 19.92 -29.93
C THR A 185 19.85 20.91 -28.79
N LEU A 186 19.74 20.44 -27.53
CA LEU A 186 19.66 21.29 -26.34
C LEU A 186 20.88 22.20 -26.19
N GLY A 187 22.09 21.64 -26.19
CA GLY A 187 23.33 22.43 -26.10
C GLY A 187 23.52 23.33 -27.33
N ARG A 188 23.29 22.78 -28.53
CA ARG A 188 23.42 23.53 -29.80
C ARG A 188 22.44 24.71 -29.91
N CYS A 189 21.28 24.63 -29.26
CA CYS A 189 20.31 25.71 -29.23
C CYS A 189 20.90 26.97 -28.58
N ILE A 190 21.69 26.83 -27.52
CA ILE A 190 22.32 27.96 -26.82
C ILE A 190 23.25 28.71 -27.76
N SER A 191 24.17 28.00 -28.41
CA SER A 191 25.09 28.57 -29.40
C SER A 191 24.34 29.23 -30.56
N ARG A 192 23.25 28.62 -31.03
CA ARG A 192 22.45 29.14 -32.16
C ARG A 192 21.67 30.41 -31.81
N VAL A 193 21.15 30.50 -30.59
CA VAL A 193 20.44 31.70 -30.12
C VAL A 193 21.44 32.85 -30.00
N LEU A 194 22.57 32.60 -29.35
CA LEU A 194 23.56 33.63 -29.06
C LEU A 194 24.39 34.04 -30.29
N SER A 195 24.47 33.23 -31.34
CA SER A 195 25.16 33.62 -32.59
C SER A 195 24.56 34.85 -33.30
N LYS A 196 23.35 35.27 -32.90
CA LYS A 196 22.68 36.46 -33.43
C LYS A 196 22.86 37.70 -32.56
N ALA A 197 23.43 37.55 -31.36
CA ALA A 197 23.57 38.64 -30.42
C ALA A 197 24.68 39.60 -30.85
N ASN A 198 24.42 40.89 -30.69
CA ASN A 198 25.38 41.96 -30.95
C ASN A 198 25.79 42.68 -29.66
N SER A 199 24.84 43.01 -28.78
CA SER A 199 25.12 43.65 -27.49
C SER A 199 24.08 43.28 -26.42
N ASP A 200 24.31 43.73 -25.18
CA ASP A 200 23.37 43.67 -24.05
C ASP A 200 22.87 42.26 -23.71
N VAL A 201 23.81 41.30 -23.75
CA VAL A 201 23.50 39.89 -23.54
C VAL A 201 23.23 39.62 -22.08
N LYS A 202 21.99 39.24 -21.78
CA LYS A 202 21.55 38.87 -20.43
C LYS A 202 21.00 37.46 -20.43
N ILE A 203 21.51 36.66 -19.50
CA ILE A 203 21.09 35.27 -19.29
C ILE A 203 20.55 35.17 -17.87
N THR A 204 19.29 34.74 -17.73
CA THR A 204 18.68 34.42 -16.44
C THR A 204 18.38 32.93 -16.39
N TYR A 205 18.86 32.24 -15.36
CA TYR A 205 18.65 30.81 -15.19
C TYR A 205 17.98 30.51 -13.85
N ILE A 206 16.81 29.87 -13.89
CA ILE A 206 16.13 29.32 -12.72
C ILE A 206 16.51 27.85 -12.62
N THR A 207 16.94 27.38 -11.45
CA THR A 207 17.40 26.00 -11.27
C THR A 207 17.31 25.54 -9.82
N PRO A 208 17.05 24.25 -9.57
CA PRO A 208 17.15 23.73 -8.21
C PRO A 208 18.57 23.71 -7.67
N TYR A 209 19.55 23.41 -8.55
CA TYR A 209 20.95 23.14 -8.20
C TYR A 209 21.89 23.66 -9.30
N MET A 210 23.12 24.01 -8.93
CA MET A 210 24.19 24.37 -9.86
C MET A 210 25.58 24.28 -9.22
N ASN A 211 26.58 23.94 -10.02
CA ASN A 211 27.97 23.98 -9.59
C ASN A 211 28.82 24.79 -10.56
N LYS A 212 30.02 25.17 -10.12
CA LYS A 212 30.93 25.97 -10.94
C LYS A 212 31.30 25.28 -12.24
N SER A 213 31.58 23.97 -12.21
CA SER A 213 31.99 23.22 -13.42
C SER A 213 30.87 23.18 -14.48
N GLY A 214 29.62 23.02 -14.06
CA GLY A 214 28.43 23.05 -14.90
C GLY A 214 28.20 24.42 -15.52
N ILE A 215 28.32 25.50 -14.74
CA ILE A 215 28.26 26.87 -15.25
C ILE A 215 29.34 27.09 -16.32
N ILE A 216 30.58 26.72 -16.02
CA ILE A 216 31.70 26.87 -16.96
C ILE A 216 31.47 26.04 -18.24
N ASN A 217 30.96 24.81 -18.14
CA ASN A 217 30.67 24.00 -19.32
C ASN A 217 29.51 24.55 -20.15
N PHE A 218 28.50 25.14 -19.52
CA PHE A 218 27.45 25.87 -20.24
C PHE A 218 28.02 27.08 -20.98
N CYS A 219 28.95 27.81 -20.37
CA CYS A 219 29.60 28.96 -20.99
C CYS A 219 30.41 28.60 -22.23
N LYS A 220 31.08 27.43 -22.24
CA LYS A 220 31.80 26.91 -23.41
C LYS A 220 30.95 26.81 -24.68
N LEU A 221 29.63 26.72 -24.55
CA LEU A 221 28.72 26.66 -25.68
C LEU A 221 28.68 27.97 -26.49
N PHE A 222 29.02 29.12 -25.87
CA PHE A 222 28.90 30.42 -26.51
C PHE A 222 30.09 31.37 -26.30
N GLU A 223 31.01 31.06 -25.38
CA GLU A 223 32.13 31.96 -25.02
C GLU A 223 33.07 32.28 -26.20
N SER A 224 33.09 31.44 -27.23
CA SER A 224 33.84 31.69 -28.46
C SER A 224 33.21 32.75 -29.37
N GLN A 225 31.93 33.07 -29.15
CA GLN A 225 31.15 34.04 -29.92
C GLN A 225 30.96 35.34 -29.13
N ILE A 226 30.69 35.22 -27.83
CA ILE A 226 30.43 36.34 -26.93
C ILE A 226 31.35 36.19 -25.72
N PRO A 227 32.30 37.12 -25.51
CA PRO A 227 33.14 37.13 -24.32
C PRO A 227 32.32 37.19 -23.03
N LEU A 228 32.70 36.41 -22.00
CA LEU A 228 31.94 36.35 -20.74
C LEU A 228 31.84 37.71 -20.04
N ASN A 229 32.86 38.57 -20.19
CA ASN A 229 32.89 39.92 -19.62
C ASN A 229 31.92 40.90 -20.30
N GLU A 230 31.17 40.47 -21.30
CA GLU A 230 30.06 41.22 -21.92
C GLU A 230 28.68 40.66 -21.52
N VAL A 231 28.64 39.57 -20.76
CA VAL A 231 27.40 38.87 -20.38
C VAL A 231 26.98 39.20 -18.95
N GLU A 232 25.71 39.57 -18.76
CA GLU A 232 25.05 39.63 -17.45
C GLU A 232 24.40 38.28 -17.16
N PHE A 233 24.94 37.53 -16.19
CA PHE A 233 24.43 36.20 -15.84
C PHE A 233 23.81 36.20 -14.44
N ARG A 234 22.51 35.94 -14.39
CA ARG A 234 21.73 35.82 -13.16
C ARG A 234 21.24 34.40 -12.95
N ILE A 235 21.43 33.87 -11.74
CA ILE A 235 20.94 32.54 -11.34
C ILE A 235 19.96 32.69 -10.18
N LEU A 236 18.77 32.10 -10.32
CA LEU A 236 17.76 31.98 -9.27
C LEU A 236 17.72 30.52 -8.81
N THR A 237 17.91 30.27 -7.51
CA THR A 237 17.98 28.92 -6.96
C THR A 237 17.21 28.74 -5.66
N ASN A 238 16.99 27.48 -5.26
CA ASN A 238 16.46 27.18 -3.94
C ASN A 238 17.38 27.67 -2.84
N ARG A 239 16.82 27.85 -1.64
CA ARG A 239 17.64 27.97 -0.44
C ARG A 239 18.38 26.64 -0.23
N PRO A 240 19.71 26.65 -0.08
CA PRO A 240 20.44 25.44 0.28
C PRO A 240 20.02 24.98 1.68
N GLU A 241 19.46 23.77 1.79
CA GLU A 241 19.13 23.15 3.07
C GLU A 241 20.18 22.08 3.43
N PRO A 242 20.59 21.93 4.71
CA PRO A 242 21.54 20.91 5.18
C PRO A 242 21.30 19.50 4.63
N SER A 243 20.04 19.11 4.47
CA SER A 243 19.58 17.84 3.91
C SER A 243 19.73 17.71 2.38
N SER A 244 19.78 18.83 1.67
CA SER A 244 19.83 18.93 0.20
C SER A 244 21.24 19.08 -0.36
N TYR A 245 22.25 19.34 0.49
CA TYR A 245 23.62 19.45 0.05
C TYR A 245 24.13 18.08 -0.42
N GLN A 246 24.34 17.98 -1.73
CA GLN A 246 25.14 16.94 -2.34
C GLN A 246 26.40 17.59 -2.91
N GLU A 247 27.53 16.89 -2.84
CA GLU A 247 28.81 17.36 -3.36
C GLU A 247 28.67 17.79 -4.82
N GLY A 248 29.18 18.99 -5.15
CA GLY A 248 29.12 19.52 -6.50
C GLY A 248 27.70 19.88 -6.96
N MET A 249 26.78 20.27 -6.07
CA MET A 249 25.46 20.81 -6.44
C MET A 249 25.26 22.29 -6.11
N PHE A 250 26.20 22.93 -5.41
CA PHE A 250 26.11 24.33 -5.00
C PHE A 250 27.45 25.06 -5.22
N LEU A 251 27.41 26.40 -5.27
CA LEU A 251 28.58 27.27 -5.41
C LEU A 251 29.16 27.61 -4.04
N LYS A 252 30.48 27.46 -3.88
CA LYS A 252 31.22 27.94 -2.70
C LYS A 252 31.47 29.45 -2.76
N SER A 253 31.85 30.07 -1.64
CA SER A 253 32.24 31.49 -1.59
C SER A 253 33.36 31.83 -2.59
N ASP A 254 34.35 30.94 -2.74
CA ASP A 254 35.44 31.11 -3.70
C ASP A 254 34.99 30.98 -5.16
N ASP A 255 33.98 30.14 -5.43
CA ASP A 255 33.41 29.98 -6.75
C ASP A 255 32.69 31.27 -7.19
N LEU A 256 31.91 31.86 -6.29
CA LEU A 256 31.22 33.13 -6.55
C LEU A 256 32.19 34.27 -6.82
N ARG A 257 33.31 34.35 -6.08
CA ARG A 257 34.35 35.36 -6.32
C ARG A 257 35.01 35.18 -7.68
N ASP A 258 35.30 33.95 -8.12
CA ASP A 258 35.85 33.70 -9.46
C ASP A 258 34.84 34.05 -10.56
N LEU A 259 33.58 33.64 -10.41
CA LEU A 259 32.53 33.93 -11.41
C LEU A 259 32.28 35.44 -11.53
N LYS A 260 32.17 36.18 -10.41
CA LYS A 260 32.04 37.65 -10.43
C LYS A 260 33.19 38.38 -11.13
N ARG A 261 34.38 37.78 -11.25
CA ARG A 261 35.51 38.36 -12.01
C ARG A 261 35.46 38.06 -13.51
N LYS A 262 34.73 37.02 -13.93
CA LYS A 262 34.68 36.56 -15.32
C LYS A 262 33.57 37.22 -16.15
N PHE A 263 32.45 37.54 -15.51
CA PHE A 263 31.28 38.10 -16.18
C PHE A 263 31.24 39.63 -16.14
N LYS A 264 30.48 40.27 -17.04
CA LYS A 264 30.13 41.70 -16.91
C LYS A 264 29.46 41.94 -15.56
N GLU A 265 28.51 41.05 -15.24
CA GLU A 265 27.85 40.97 -13.96
C GLU A 265 27.44 39.51 -13.69
N PHE A 266 27.72 39.01 -12.47
CA PHE A 266 27.26 37.69 -12.04
C PHE A 266 26.47 37.83 -10.74
N ILE A 267 25.19 37.45 -10.78
CA ILE A 267 24.26 37.58 -9.64
C ILE A 267 23.72 36.21 -9.28
N LEU A 268 23.95 35.79 -8.04
CA LEU A 268 23.30 34.63 -7.45
C LEU A 268 22.17 35.08 -6.52
N LEU A 269 20.94 34.70 -6.84
CA LEU A 269 19.75 34.93 -6.03
C LEU A 269 19.23 33.59 -5.51
N LYS A 270 19.09 33.47 -4.19
CA LYS A 270 18.44 32.31 -3.55
C LYS A 270 17.03 32.66 -3.09
N ARG A 271 16.17 31.67 -2.97
CA ARG A 271 14.82 31.83 -2.43
C ARG A 271 14.88 32.40 -1.00
N LYS A 272 14.04 33.40 -0.70
CA LYS A 272 13.88 33.97 0.64
C LYS A 272 13.27 32.94 1.59
N SER A 273 13.46 33.14 2.91
CA SER A 273 12.75 32.38 3.94
C SER A 273 11.24 32.67 3.92
N ARG A 274 10.45 31.87 4.66
CA ARG A 274 8.98 31.96 4.76
C ARG A 274 8.45 33.38 5.01
N ASP A 275 9.22 34.24 5.68
CA ASP A 275 8.85 35.64 5.94
C ASP A 275 9.09 36.59 4.73
N GLY A 276 9.20 36.07 3.50
CA GLY A 276 9.48 36.88 2.32
C GLY A 276 9.19 36.28 0.94
N GLY A 277 8.50 35.13 0.82
CA GLY A 277 8.22 34.58 -0.52
C GLY A 277 7.30 33.37 -0.63
N THR A 278 6.00 33.63 -0.72
CA THR A 278 4.96 32.73 -1.30
C THR A 278 3.99 33.53 -2.19
N ILE A 279 4.28 34.82 -2.44
CA ILE A 279 3.42 35.75 -3.17
C ILE A 279 4.27 36.54 -4.18
N LEU A 280 3.91 36.47 -5.45
CA LEU A 280 4.47 37.26 -6.54
C LEU A 280 4.09 38.74 -6.39
N ARG A 281 4.82 39.65 -7.07
CA ARG A 281 4.52 41.10 -7.01
C ARG A 281 3.08 41.47 -7.39
N ASP A 282 2.45 40.66 -8.22
CA ASP A 282 1.08 40.87 -8.69
C ASP A 282 0.01 40.30 -7.73
N GLY A 283 0.41 39.84 -6.54
CA GLY A 283 -0.46 39.25 -5.52
C GLY A 283 -0.76 37.77 -5.73
N THR A 284 -0.22 37.14 -6.78
CA THR A 284 -0.39 35.71 -7.04
C THR A 284 0.34 34.89 -5.98
N GLU A 285 -0.39 34.07 -5.24
CA GLU A 285 0.20 33.07 -4.36
C GLU A 285 0.69 31.86 -5.17
N ILE A 286 1.92 31.44 -4.92
CA ILE A 286 2.56 30.26 -5.53
C ILE A 286 3.06 29.33 -4.42
N SER A 287 3.18 28.02 -4.68
CA SER A 287 3.64 27.06 -3.66
C SER A 287 4.93 27.53 -2.97
N ASP A 288 4.99 27.39 -1.63
CA ASP A 288 6.19 27.68 -0.85
C ASP A 288 7.26 26.58 -0.97
N ASP A 289 6.93 25.50 -1.68
CA ASP A 289 7.71 24.27 -1.73
C ASP A 289 8.84 24.33 -2.77
N PHE A 290 9.61 23.26 -2.88
CA PHE A 290 10.85 23.19 -3.64
C PHE A 290 10.73 23.64 -5.12
N ILE A 291 11.65 24.50 -5.58
CA ILE A 291 11.71 24.94 -6.99
C ILE A 291 12.44 23.88 -7.79
N HIS A 292 11.71 23.07 -8.55
CA HIS A 292 12.29 22.10 -9.48
C HIS A 292 12.24 22.58 -10.95
N LEU A 293 11.61 23.73 -11.21
CA LEU A 293 11.65 24.50 -12.46
C LEU A 293 13.09 24.75 -12.94
N LYS A 294 13.37 24.40 -14.20
CA LYS A 294 14.62 24.75 -14.89
C LYS A 294 14.30 25.52 -16.16
N LEU A 295 14.74 26.77 -16.19
CA LEU A 295 14.38 27.74 -17.24
C LEU A 295 15.57 28.63 -17.52
N ILE A 296 16.01 28.67 -18.79
CA ILE A 296 17.03 29.60 -19.29
C ILE A 296 16.32 30.66 -20.13
N HIS A 297 16.39 31.92 -19.71
CA HIS A 297 15.89 33.06 -20.47
C HIS A 297 17.07 33.91 -20.94
N ILE A 298 17.10 34.17 -22.24
CA ILE A 298 18.16 34.91 -22.91
C ILE A 298 17.53 36.13 -23.59
N SER A 299 18.06 37.31 -23.32
CA SER A 299 17.72 38.54 -24.03
C SER A 299 18.98 39.23 -24.53
N PHE A 300 18.93 39.80 -25.72
CA PHE A 300 20.02 40.58 -26.31
C PHE A 300 19.49 41.53 -27.38
N THR A 301 20.31 42.50 -27.76
CA THR A 301 20.11 43.32 -28.96
C THR A 301 20.77 42.61 -30.14
N ASN A 302 19.99 42.31 -31.19
CA ASN A 302 20.48 41.62 -32.39
C ASN A 302 21.27 42.57 -33.32
N THR A 303 21.78 42.05 -34.43
CA THR A 303 22.53 42.84 -35.43
C THR A 303 21.71 43.94 -36.10
N ASP A 304 20.39 43.82 -36.12
CA ASP A 304 19.46 44.81 -36.67
C ASP A 304 19.06 45.89 -35.63
N GLY A 305 19.62 45.83 -34.41
CA GLY A 305 19.30 46.74 -33.32
C GLY A 305 17.97 46.44 -32.62
N ILE A 306 17.39 45.26 -32.84
CA ILE A 306 16.12 44.83 -32.27
C ILE A 306 16.39 43.99 -31.03
N GLU A 307 15.65 44.24 -29.95
CA GLU A 307 15.69 43.39 -28.76
C GLU A 307 14.99 42.06 -29.05
N GLU A 308 15.71 40.95 -28.90
CA GLU A 308 15.18 39.60 -29.03
C GLU A 308 15.18 38.89 -27.68
N ARG A 309 14.12 38.13 -27.41
CA ARG A 309 13.99 37.28 -26.23
C ARG A 309 13.79 35.82 -26.63
N HIS A 310 14.46 34.93 -25.91
CA HIS A 310 14.37 33.49 -26.10
C HIS A 310 14.28 32.77 -24.75
N THR A 311 13.36 31.82 -24.65
CA THR A 311 13.21 30.98 -23.45
C THR A 311 13.46 29.53 -23.82
N ILE A 312 14.24 28.86 -22.99
CA ILE A 312 14.50 27.43 -23.05
C ILE A 312 14.08 26.81 -21.73
N PHE A 313 13.02 26.02 -21.77
CA PHE A 313 12.66 25.14 -20.67
C PHE A 313 13.43 23.84 -20.80
N THR A 314 13.88 23.24 -19.69
CA THR A 314 14.64 21.99 -19.75
C THR A 314 14.44 21.11 -18.53
N SER A 315 14.69 19.81 -18.64
CA SER A 315 14.82 18.92 -17.49
C SER A 315 16.26 18.87 -16.93
N ALA A 316 17.24 19.42 -17.66
CA ALA A 316 18.65 19.37 -17.34
C ALA A 316 19.10 20.48 -16.37
N ASN A 317 19.92 20.14 -15.37
CA ASN A 317 20.56 21.12 -14.48
C ASN A 317 21.88 21.64 -15.07
N LEU A 318 22.37 22.80 -14.61
CA LEU A 318 23.76 23.23 -14.82
C LEU A 318 24.75 22.39 -13.97
N THR A 319 24.90 21.12 -14.34
CA THR A 319 25.91 20.20 -13.80
C THR A 319 26.84 19.76 -14.93
N GLU A 320 27.98 19.16 -14.58
CA GLU A 320 28.99 18.75 -15.56
C GLU A 320 28.44 17.83 -16.67
N ARG A 321 27.44 17.00 -16.36
CA ARG A 321 26.94 15.94 -17.25
C ARG A 321 25.95 16.43 -18.30
N ALA A 322 25.16 17.45 -18.00
CA ALA A 322 24.05 17.89 -18.84
C ALA A 322 24.50 18.54 -20.17
N TRP A 323 25.72 19.07 -20.21
CA TRP A 323 26.23 19.90 -21.30
C TRP A 323 27.44 19.28 -22.00
N LYS A 324 27.78 18.02 -21.64
CA LYS A 324 28.74 17.15 -22.33
C LYS A 324 27.97 16.09 -23.15
N ASP A 325 28.68 15.28 -23.93
CA ASP A 325 28.11 14.26 -24.83
C ASP A 325 27.23 13.22 -24.10
N GLY A 326 25.91 13.45 -24.09
CA GLY A 326 24.86 12.50 -24.51
C GLY A 326 24.48 11.27 -23.67
N GLU A 327 25.04 10.99 -22.48
CA GLU A 327 24.74 9.71 -21.79
C GLU A 327 23.27 9.57 -21.32
N ASN A 328 22.67 10.63 -20.76
CA ASN A 328 21.27 10.63 -20.30
C ASN A 328 20.36 11.43 -21.23
N LEU A 329 19.17 10.91 -21.52
CA LEU A 329 18.14 11.63 -22.28
C LEU A 329 17.45 12.66 -21.39
N GLU A 330 17.80 13.93 -21.59
CA GLU A 330 17.10 15.12 -21.09
C GLU A 330 16.35 15.78 -22.24
N ILE A 331 15.27 16.49 -21.92
CA ILE A 331 14.43 17.20 -22.88
C ILE A 331 14.41 18.69 -22.60
N GLY A 332 14.08 19.47 -23.61
CA GLY A 332 13.81 20.88 -23.47
C GLY A 332 12.86 21.41 -24.54
N LEU A 333 12.47 22.67 -24.38
CA LEU A 333 11.59 23.38 -25.28
C LEU A 333 12.15 24.76 -25.56
N TRP A 334 12.46 25.04 -26.83
CA TRP A 334 12.84 26.38 -27.27
C TRP A 334 11.60 27.16 -27.70
N VAL A 335 11.33 28.27 -27.01
CA VAL A 335 10.27 29.22 -27.34
C VAL A 335 10.86 30.40 -28.10
N ARG A 336 10.44 30.57 -29.35
CA ARG A 336 10.88 31.65 -30.26
C ARG A 336 9.84 32.74 -30.45
N ASP A 337 8.57 32.40 -30.22
CA ASP A 337 7.46 33.35 -30.21
C ASP A 337 7.74 34.48 -29.21
N GLN A 338 7.86 35.71 -29.71
CA GLN A 338 8.19 36.87 -28.88
C GLN A 338 7.06 37.24 -27.91
N ALA A 339 5.79 37.02 -28.26
CA ALA A 339 4.67 37.27 -27.36
C ALA A 339 4.67 36.29 -26.18
N LYS A 340 4.97 35.01 -26.42
CA LYS A 340 5.15 34.02 -25.35
C LYS A 340 6.38 34.33 -24.48
N ASN A 341 7.48 34.75 -25.09
CA ASN A 341 8.68 35.16 -24.35
C ASN A 341 8.44 36.39 -23.47
N GLU A 342 7.59 37.32 -23.89
CA GLU A 342 7.19 38.47 -23.08
C GLU A 342 6.40 38.05 -21.82
N VAL A 343 5.51 37.07 -21.94
CA VAL A 343 4.80 36.50 -20.77
C VAL A 343 5.78 35.86 -19.79
N VAL A 344 6.73 35.06 -20.30
CA VAL A 344 7.77 34.45 -19.46
C VAL A 344 8.65 35.51 -18.79
N SER A 345 9.03 36.57 -19.51
CA SER A 345 9.84 37.66 -18.98
C SER A 345 9.15 38.33 -17.78
N LYS A 346 7.86 38.66 -17.92
CA LYS A 346 7.04 39.19 -16.82
C LYS A 346 6.92 38.23 -15.63
N PHE A 347 6.79 36.93 -15.90
CA PHE A 347 6.81 35.92 -14.84
C PHE A 347 8.13 35.94 -14.07
N ILE A 348 9.28 35.94 -14.77
CA ILE A 348 10.61 35.99 -14.14
C ILE A 348 10.76 37.26 -13.30
N GLU A 349 10.32 38.42 -13.81
CA GLU A 349 10.36 39.69 -13.07
C GLU A 349 9.56 39.66 -11.78
N ASN A 350 8.36 39.08 -11.82
CA ASN A 350 7.53 38.91 -10.64
C ASN A 350 8.13 37.87 -9.68
N PHE A 351 8.67 36.78 -10.21
CA PHE A 351 9.23 35.67 -9.44
C PHE A 351 10.51 36.08 -8.71
N MET A 352 11.35 36.94 -9.31
CA MET A 352 12.54 37.49 -8.67
C MET A 352 12.28 38.16 -7.32
N ALA A 353 11.07 38.67 -7.06
CA ALA A 353 10.74 39.26 -5.77
C ALA A 353 10.80 38.26 -4.60
N CYS A 354 10.67 36.96 -4.88
CA CYS A 354 10.78 35.88 -3.91
C CYS A 354 12.24 35.48 -3.58
N PHE A 355 13.24 36.18 -4.16
CA PHE A 355 14.66 35.84 -4.00
C PHE A 355 15.49 37.00 -3.45
N SER A 356 16.63 36.68 -2.83
CA SER A 356 17.63 37.62 -2.34
C SER A 356 19.05 37.08 -2.60
N GLU A 357 20.06 37.95 -2.57
CA GLU A 357 21.45 37.47 -2.53
C GLU A 357 21.72 36.73 -1.20
N PRO A 358 22.61 35.71 -1.20
CA PRO A 358 23.08 35.09 0.03
C PRO A 358 23.99 36.05 0.82
N ASP A 359 23.81 36.08 2.14
CA ASP A 359 24.70 36.85 3.03
C ASP A 359 26.00 36.08 3.35
N GLU A 360 26.95 36.74 4.02
CA GLU A 360 28.25 36.13 4.34
C GLU A 360 28.15 34.93 5.30
N ASP A 361 27.19 34.93 6.21
CA ASP A 361 27.06 33.86 7.20
C ASP A 361 26.42 32.62 6.58
N GLU A 362 25.45 32.81 5.69
CA GLU A 362 24.88 31.74 4.86
C GLU A 362 25.94 31.10 3.95
N LEU A 363 26.81 31.91 3.34
CA LEU A 363 27.91 31.40 2.52
C LEU A 363 28.93 30.58 3.34
N LYS A 364 29.26 31.00 4.57
CA LYS A 364 30.12 30.22 5.48
C LYS A 364 29.48 28.88 5.86
N GLU A 365 28.16 28.86 6.07
CA GLU A 365 27.42 27.63 6.36
C GLU A 365 27.48 26.66 5.18
N ILE A 366 27.21 27.14 3.96
CA ILE A 366 27.32 26.37 2.71
C ILE A 366 28.73 25.77 2.57
N ASP A 367 29.77 26.59 2.74
CA ASP A 367 31.15 26.15 2.63
C ASP A 367 31.46 25.05 3.64
N LYS A 368 31.05 25.21 4.90
CA LYS A 368 31.24 24.22 5.97
C LYS A 368 30.53 22.90 5.66
N VAL A 369 29.28 22.94 5.21
CA VAL A 369 28.53 21.72 4.88
C VAL A 369 29.16 20.99 3.70
N ILE A 370 29.60 21.70 2.66
CA ILE A 370 30.29 21.08 1.52
C ILE A 370 31.61 20.45 1.97
N GLU A 371 32.39 21.12 2.82
CA GLU A 371 33.60 20.54 3.40
C GLU A 371 33.32 19.25 4.18
N ASP A 372 32.27 19.24 5.01
CA ASP A 372 31.89 18.06 5.78
C ASP A 372 31.41 16.90 4.87
N LEU A 373 30.73 17.20 3.77
CA LEU A 373 30.34 16.21 2.76
C LEU A 373 31.53 15.65 1.99
N GLU A 374 32.47 16.51 1.58
CA GLU A 374 33.72 16.09 0.95
C GLU A 374 34.53 15.19 1.89
N ARG A 375 34.50 15.45 3.20
CA ARG A 375 35.09 14.56 4.21
C ARG A 375 34.36 13.21 4.29
N ARG A 376 33.03 13.20 4.37
CA ARG A 376 32.22 11.97 4.37
C ARG A 376 32.43 11.12 3.12
N LYS A 377 32.78 11.73 1.98
CA LYS A 377 33.13 10.98 0.78
C LYS A 377 34.40 10.17 0.94
N LYS A 378 35.38 10.66 1.70
CA LYS A 378 36.70 10.03 1.86
C LYS A 378 36.70 8.89 2.88
N THR A 379 35.69 8.82 3.74
CA THR A 379 35.60 7.83 4.82
C THR A 379 34.32 7.01 4.74
N ASP A 380 34.33 5.82 5.32
CA ASP A 380 33.16 5.04 5.68
C ASP A 380 33.00 5.02 7.20
N ASP A 381 31.75 5.04 7.66
CA ASP A 381 31.42 5.02 9.09
C ASP A 381 31.09 3.58 9.50
N TYR A 382 31.77 3.09 10.55
CA TYR A 382 31.53 1.77 11.12
C TYR A 382 31.07 1.87 12.57
N TRP A 383 29.91 1.29 12.85
CA TRP A 383 29.33 1.17 14.17
C TRP A 383 29.66 -0.21 14.77
N ILE A 384 29.42 -0.37 16.08
CA ILE A 384 29.69 -1.64 16.76
C ILE A 384 28.92 -2.82 16.13
N GLU A 385 27.72 -2.56 15.63
CA GLU A 385 26.86 -3.54 14.94
C GLU A 385 27.46 -4.06 13.64
N ASP A 386 28.13 -3.19 12.88
CA ASP A 386 28.81 -3.56 11.64
C ASP A 386 29.95 -4.55 11.90
N PHE A 387 30.68 -4.37 13.01
CA PHE A 387 31.73 -5.31 13.40
C PHE A 387 31.16 -6.67 13.82
N LEU A 388 30.02 -6.67 14.53
CA LEU A 388 29.40 -7.89 15.05
C LEU A 388 28.71 -8.70 13.97
N LYS A 389 28.04 -8.07 12.99
CA LYS A 389 27.19 -8.75 12.00
C LYS A 389 27.94 -9.86 11.26
N ASP A 390 29.16 -9.58 10.80
CA ASP A 390 29.98 -10.51 10.01
C ASP A 390 30.79 -11.50 10.87
N ARG A 391 30.81 -11.30 12.19
CA ARG A 391 31.65 -12.06 13.14
C ARG A 391 30.87 -12.91 14.11
N LEU A 392 29.56 -12.71 14.20
CA LEU A 392 28.67 -13.54 14.99
C LEU A 392 28.30 -14.80 14.19
N THR A 393 28.61 -15.96 14.73
CA THR A 393 28.19 -17.25 14.18
C THR A 393 27.35 -18.01 15.20
N LEU A 394 26.32 -18.69 14.70
CA LEU A 394 25.42 -19.52 15.49
C LEU A 394 25.45 -20.96 14.95
N ASP A 395 25.96 -21.87 15.78
CA ASP A 395 25.94 -23.31 15.53
C ASP A 395 24.82 -23.97 16.35
N GLU A 396 24.63 -25.29 16.25
CA GLU A 396 23.53 -26.02 16.92
C GLU A 396 23.55 -25.93 18.46
N GLU A 397 24.73 -25.76 19.05
CA GLU A 397 24.96 -25.82 20.51
C GLU A 397 25.77 -24.63 21.04
N SER A 398 26.16 -23.67 20.19
CA SER A 398 26.91 -22.50 20.63
C SER A 398 26.68 -21.26 19.79
N VAL A 399 26.77 -20.09 20.43
CA VAL A 399 26.95 -18.79 19.76
C VAL A 399 28.39 -18.33 19.95
N LYS A 400 29.00 -17.81 18.89
CA LYS A 400 30.39 -17.36 18.87
C LYS A 400 30.49 -15.97 18.24
N ILE A 401 31.38 -15.14 18.77
CA ILE A 401 31.76 -13.86 18.18
C ILE A 401 33.27 -13.89 17.96
N LYS A 402 33.71 -13.88 16.70
CA LYS A 402 35.15 -13.70 16.39
C LYS A 402 35.54 -12.25 16.69
N TRP A 403 36.58 -12.02 17.47
CA TRP A 403 37.00 -10.68 17.85
C TRP A 403 38.52 -10.56 17.99
N SER A 404 39.16 -10.02 16.95
CA SER A 404 40.61 -9.83 16.91
C SER A 404 41.05 -8.58 17.70
N PRO A 405 42.30 -8.51 18.19
CA PRO A 405 42.77 -7.42 19.05
C PRO A 405 42.74 -6.02 18.41
N HIS A 406 42.76 -5.94 17.08
CA HIS A 406 42.73 -4.69 16.35
C HIS A 406 41.32 -4.07 16.25
N LEU A 407 40.27 -4.76 16.70
CA LEU A 407 38.90 -4.27 16.73
C LEU A 407 38.62 -3.45 18.01
N PRO A 408 37.51 -2.70 18.09
CA PRO A 408 37.14 -1.99 19.30
C PRO A 408 37.14 -2.89 20.53
N ARG A 409 37.60 -2.40 21.69
CA ARG A 409 37.67 -3.22 22.91
C ARG A 409 36.27 -3.52 23.42
N ILE A 410 35.96 -4.81 23.64
CA ILE A 410 34.68 -5.25 24.20
C ILE A 410 34.89 -6.13 25.43
N HIS A 411 33.99 -5.99 26.40
CA HIS A 411 33.99 -6.71 27.66
C HIS A 411 32.63 -7.35 27.94
N GLU A 412 32.67 -8.51 28.60
CA GLU A 412 31.49 -9.22 29.12
C GLU A 412 30.34 -9.38 28.09
N PRO A 413 30.59 -9.84 26.84
CA PRO A 413 29.51 -9.95 25.88
C PRO A 413 28.53 -11.06 26.28
N ILE A 414 27.25 -10.72 26.24
CA ILE A 414 26.09 -11.58 26.54
C ILE A 414 25.21 -11.60 25.30
N CYS A 415 24.84 -12.77 24.83
CA CYS A 415 23.87 -12.93 23.75
C CYS A 415 22.51 -13.33 24.31
N LYS A 416 21.43 -12.70 23.86
CA LYS A 416 20.06 -13.18 24.06
C LYS A 416 19.50 -13.63 22.72
N LEU A 417 19.14 -14.90 22.62
CA LEU A 417 18.57 -15.51 21.43
C LEU A 417 17.05 -15.43 21.53
N TYR A 418 16.43 -14.75 20.57
CA TYR A 418 14.98 -14.67 20.45
C TYR A 418 14.51 -15.68 19.41
N MET A 419 13.90 -16.75 19.89
CA MET A 419 13.40 -17.84 19.07
C MET A 419 11.90 -17.73 18.85
N LYS A 420 11.46 -18.19 17.68
CA LYS A 420 10.05 -18.22 17.30
C LYS A 420 9.72 -19.57 16.68
N ASN A 421 8.66 -20.23 17.15
CA ASN A 421 8.10 -21.37 16.45
C ASN A 421 7.34 -20.87 15.20
N ILE A 422 7.75 -21.30 13.99
CA ILE A 422 7.18 -20.78 12.74
C ILE A 422 5.76 -21.28 12.45
N ILE A 423 5.30 -22.29 13.17
CA ILE A 423 3.94 -22.85 13.04
C ILE A 423 2.99 -22.27 14.08
N THR A 424 3.38 -22.27 15.36
CA THR A 424 2.52 -21.79 16.46
C THR A 424 2.64 -20.29 16.70
N GLY A 425 3.78 -19.69 16.33
CA GLY A 425 4.11 -18.29 16.63
C GLY A 425 4.62 -18.05 18.05
N GLU A 426 4.69 -19.09 18.89
CA GLU A 426 5.22 -19.01 20.25
C GLU A 426 6.67 -18.54 20.24
N ARG A 427 7.04 -17.74 21.24
CA ARG A 427 8.36 -17.15 21.37
C ARG A 427 9.09 -17.70 22.59
N LEU A 428 10.38 -17.95 22.44
CA LEU A 428 11.28 -18.39 23.50
C LEU A 428 12.48 -17.45 23.54
N GLU A 429 13.01 -17.22 24.74
CA GLU A 429 14.23 -16.44 24.95
C GLU A 429 15.26 -17.30 25.68
N GLU A 430 16.51 -17.22 25.23
CA GLU A 430 17.64 -17.81 25.93
C GLU A 430 18.77 -16.80 26.08
N THR A 431 19.25 -16.58 27.30
CA THR A 431 20.39 -15.69 27.59
C THR A 431 21.66 -16.51 27.82
N VAL A 432 22.72 -16.18 27.09
CA VAL A 432 24.01 -16.87 27.12
C VAL A 432 25.13 -15.88 27.36
N LYS A 433 25.91 -16.11 28.41
CA LYS A 433 27.17 -15.38 28.65
C LYS A 433 28.27 -15.99 27.79
N LEU A 434 29.05 -15.15 27.12
CA LEU A 434 30.17 -15.60 26.31
C LEU A 434 31.49 -15.48 27.08
N GLU A 435 32.31 -16.51 27.00
CA GLU A 435 33.65 -16.53 27.60
C GLU A 435 34.71 -16.38 26.51
N LYS A 436 35.79 -15.65 26.81
CA LYS A 436 36.88 -15.41 25.86
C LYS A 436 37.75 -16.67 25.71
N SER A 437 37.95 -17.10 24.47
CA SER A 437 38.81 -18.22 24.07
C SER A 437 39.58 -17.85 22.80
N GLY A 438 40.85 -17.45 22.95
CA GLY A 438 41.67 -16.95 21.84
C GLY A 438 41.07 -15.69 21.20
N GLU A 439 40.87 -15.72 19.88
CA GLU A 439 40.19 -14.67 19.10
C GLU A 439 38.66 -14.80 19.11
N TYR A 440 38.05 -15.58 19.99
CA TYR A 440 36.60 -15.80 20.02
C TYR A 440 36.02 -15.52 21.40
N TYR A 441 34.77 -15.06 21.43
CA TYR A 441 33.89 -15.13 22.59
C TYR A 441 32.87 -16.22 22.32
N ILE A 442 32.80 -17.24 23.16
CA ILE A 442 32.00 -18.46 22.93
C ILE A 442 31.08 -18.69 24.12
N GLY A 443 29.81 -18.99 23.85
CA GLY A 443 28.86 -19.43 24.87
C GLY A 443 28.03 -20.60 24.38
N LYS A 444 27.72 -21.52 25.30
CA LYS A 444 26.89 -22.68 25.02
C LYS A 444 25.40 -22.31 25.11
N ILE A 445 24.62 -22.76 24.14
CA ILE A 445 23.15 -22.63 24.13
C ILE A 445 22.52 -24.02 24.38
N LYS A 446 21.24 -24.06 24.74
CA LYS A 446 20.46 -25.29 24.64
C LYS A 446 20.44 -25.74 23.19
N LYS A 447 20.58 -27.05 22.97
CA LYS A 447 20.66 -27.64 21.64
C LYS A 447 19.42 -27.27 20.81
N LEU A 448 19.60 -26.44 19.80
CA LEU A 448 18.49 -25.92 18.97
C LEU A 448 17.72 -27.04 18.27
N THR A 449 18.39 -28.15 17.95
CA THR A 449 17.77 -29.32 17.30
C THR A 449 16.72 -30.02 18.17
N SER A 450 16.70 -29.77 19.49
CA SER A 450 15.66 -30.29 20.38
C SER A 450 14.34 -29.53 20.27
N LEU A 451 14.33 -28.35 19.65
CA LEU A 451 13.18 -27.46 19.53
C LEU A 451 12.64 -27.47 18.09
N ARG A 452 11.77 -28.46 17.78
CA ARG A 452 11.19 -28.58 16.44
C ARG A 452 10.49 -27.29 16.00
N ASN A 453 10.60 -26.95 14.71
CA ASN A 453 10.02 -25.74 14.09
C ASN A 453 10.48 -24.38 14.65
N ASN A 454 11.46 -24.34 15.56
CA ASN A 454 11.92 -23.07 16.12
C ASN A 454 13.01 -22.47 15.24
N ILE A 455 12.82 -21.22 14.84
CA ILE A 455 13.85 -20.37 14.23
C ILE A 455 14.44 -19.42 15.28
N VAL A 456 15.67 -18.97 15.09
CA VAL A 456 16.20 -17.78 15.78
C VAL A 456 15.86 -16.56 14.93
N ASP A 457 14.95 -15.72 15.41
CA ASP A 457 14.46 -14.53 14.71
C ASP A 457 15.54 -13.43 14.69
N TYR A 458 16.11 -13.15 15.86
CA TYR A 458 17.25 -12.26 16.03
C TYR A 458 18.05 -12.60 17.31
N ILE A 459 19.29 -12.13 17.34
CA ILE A 459 20.19 -12.21 18.49
C ILE A 459 20.47 -10.81 18.99
N GLU A 460 20.22 -10.58 20.26
CA GLU A 460 20.63 -9.35 20.95
C GLU A 460 22.00 -9.57 21.59
N VAL A 461 22.97 -8.73 21.26
CA VAL A 461 24.28 -8.72 21.89
C VAL A 461 24.35 -7.54 22.86
N LEU A 462 24.57 -7.84 24.14
CA LEU A 462 24.84 -6.89 25.20
C LEU A 462 26.32 -6.96 25.54
N LEU A 463 27.04 -5.84 25.45
CA LEU A 463 28.48 -5.80 25.74
C LEU A 463 28.86 -4.47 26.38
N LYS A 464 30.04 -4.40 27.00
CA LYS A 464 30.65 -3.15 27.44
C LYS A 464 31.78 -2.74 26.52
N THR A 465 31.86 -1.48 26.13
CA THR A 465 32.96 -0.96 25.29
C THR A 465 33.25 0.50 25.63
N ASP A 466 34.51 0.90 25.55
CA ASP A 466 34.95 2.30 25.60
C ASP A 466 34.99 2.94 24.22
N PHE A 467 34.59 2.23 23.17
CA PHE A 467 34.47 2.78 21.82
C PHE A 467 33.39 3.87 21.77
N ASP A 468 33.76 5.05 21.26
CA ASP A 468 32.84 6.14 20.94
C ASP A 468 32.56 6.10 19.42
N PRO A 469 31.48 5.43 18.97
CA PRO A 469 31.21 5.29 17.55
C PRO A 469 30.85 6.62 16.87
N PRO A 470 31.05 6.74 15.54
CA PRO A 470 31.55 5.71 14.62
C PRO A 470 33.09 5.67 14.48
N GLU A 471 33.63 4.51 14.10
CA GLU A 471 34.99 4.40 13.55
C GLU A 471 34.95 4.98 12.12
N LYS A 472 35.89 5.87 11.80
CA LYS A 472 36.04 6.42 10.45
C LYS A 472 37.10 5.65 9.69
N ARG A 473 36.71 4.85 8.71
CA ARG A 473 37.64 4.15 7.82
C ARG A 473 37.91 4.95 6.57
N ILE A 474 39.17 5.27 6.27
CA ILE A 474 39.54 5.95 5.03
C ILE A 474 39.35 4.99 3.84
N LYS A 475 38.60 5.42 2.83
CA LYS A 475 38.40 4.64 1.60
C LYS A 475 39.70 4.48 0.83
N SER A 476 39.88 3.31 0.23
CA SER A 476 41.15 2.88 -0.35
C SER A 476 41.74 3.84 -1.39
N ASN A 477 40.90 4.54 -2.15
CA ASN A 477 41.35 5.52 -3.15
C ASN A 477 41.92 6.82 -2.54
N TYR A 478 41.60 7.13 -1.28
CA TYR A 478 42.06 8.34 -0.58
C TYR A 478 43.21 8.08 0.38
N ILE A 479 43.51 6.83 0.74
CA ILE A 479 44.57 6.46 1.71
C ILE A 479 45.89 7.18 1.42
N ARG A 480 46.29 7.25 0.14
CA ARG A 480 47.57 7.85 -0.28
C ARG A 480 47.67 9.35 0.03
N GLU A 481 46.55 10.06 0.15
CA GLU A 481 46.55 11.50 0.48
C GLU A 481 47.04 11.78 1.91
N TYR A 482 46.99 10.76 2.78
CA TYR A 482 47.34 10.85 4.19
C TYR A 482 48.73 10.28 4.50
N LEU A 483 49.44 9.77 3.51
CA LEU A 483 50.71 9.07 3.67
C LEU A 483 51.83 9.82 2.95
N THR A 484 53.00 9.89 3.58
CA THR A 484 54.23 10.42 2.99
C THR A 484 55.34 9.39 3.12
N GLN A 485 55.94 8.99 2.00
CA GLN A 485 57.09 8.09 2.01
C GLN A 485 58.32 8.81 2.57
N VAL A 486 59.01 8.19 3.51
CA VAL A 486 60.31 8.65 4.05
C VAL A 486 61.35 7.53 3.93
N SER A 487 62.62 7.86 4.19
CA SER A 487 63.77 6.95 3.99
C SER A 487 63.71 5.67 4.82
N ASP A 488 63.04 5.68 5.96
CA ASP A 488 62.97 4.60 6.96
C ASP A 488 61.53 4.07 7.18
N GLY A 489 60.56 4.45 6.34
CA GLY A 489 59.18 4.00 6.45
C GLY A 489 58.16 4.95 5.83
N VAL A 490 56.95 4.97 6.40
CA VAL A 490 55.86 5.85 5.99
C VAL A 490 55.42 6.72 7.15
N ILE A 491 55.14 8.00 6.88
CA ILE A 491 54.50 8.91 7.82
C ILE A 491 53.03 9.03 7.47
N PHE A 492 52.15 8.69 8.41
CA PHE A 492 50.75 9.08 8.36
C PHE A 492 50.59 10.47 8.96
N ARG A 493 49.89 11.37 8.27
CA ARG A 493 49.61 12.74 8.75
C ARG A 493 48.15 13.11 8.51
N LEU A 494 47.44 13.49 9.57
CA LEU A 494 46.16 14.20 9.48
C LEU A 494 46.44 15.68 9.21
N LYS A 495 45.78 16.27 8.20
CA LYS A 495 45.91 17.72 7.92
C LYS A 495 44.91 18.51 8.77
N GLY A 496 45.34 19.61 9.39
CA GLY A 496 44.50 20.53 10.17
C GLY A 496 44.28 20.14 11.64
N ASP A 497 43.38 20.83 12.34
CA ASP A 497 43.02 20.58 13.76
C ASP A 497 42.35 19.20 14.01
N ILE A 498 42.11 18.43 12.95
CA ILE A 498 41.40 17.15 12.93
C ILE A 498 42.12 16.05 13.73
N GLY A 499 43.45 16.14 13.87
CA GLY A 499 44.23 15.16 14.64
C GLY A 499 43.89 15.11 16.14
N LYS A 500 43.23 16.14 16.68
CA LYS A 500 42.91 16.25 18.11
C LYS A 500 41.60 15.58 18.53
N GLU A 501 40.77 15.14 17.57
CA GLU A 501 39.48 14.51 17.84
C GLU A 501 39.57 12.99 18.04
N TRP A 502 40.65 12.38 17.56
CA TRP A 502 40.81 10.92 17.51
C TRP A 502 41.83 10.45 18.55
N ASP A 503 41.55 9.33 19.20
CA ASP A 503 42.40 8.76 20.24
C ASP A 503 43.29 7.62 19.71
N GLU A 504 42.80 6.87 18.72
CA GLU A 504 43.51 5.73 18.12
C GLU A 504 43.42 5.77 16.58
N ILE A 505 44.46 5.24 15.93
CA ILE A 505 44.44 4.87 14.51
C ILE A 505 44.73 3.39 14.36
N VAL A 506 44.12 2.75 13.38
CA VAL A 506 44.40 1.36 13.00
C VAL A 506 44.88 1.33 11.56
N ILE A 507 46.09 0.81 11.34
CA ILE A 507 46.72 0.72 10.02
C ILE A 507 47.09 -0.72 9.74
N ASN A 508 46.46 -1.34 8.73
CA ASN A 508 46.64 -2.77 8.44
C ASN A 508 46.58 -3.65 9.70
N GLU A 509 45.55 -3.45 10.53
CA GLU A 509 45.32 -4.18 11.78
C GLU A 509 46.31 -3.87 12.94
N GLU A 510 47.21 -2.91 12.79
CA GLU A 510 48.06 -2.43 13.89
C GLU A 510 47.44 -1.18 14.51
N VAL A 511 47.27 -1.16 15.84
CA VAL A 511 46.67 -0.03 16.58
C VAL A 511 47.77 0.89 17.10
N TYR A 512 47.64 2.19 16.87
CA TYR A 512 48.54 3.23 17.34
C TYR A 512 47.75 4.30 18.09
N SER A 513 48.24 4.75 19.25
CA SER A 513 47.61 5.84 20.01
C SER A 513 48.06 7.21 19.50
N LEU A 514 47.13 8.16 19.41
CA LEU A 514 47.38 9.55 19.03
C LEU A 514 47.70 10.37 20.29
N ASN A 515 48.94 10.27 20.78
CA ASN A 515 49.42 11.03 21.95
C ASN A 515 49.81 12.47 21.53
N ASP A 516 48.86 13.39 21.41
CA ASP A 516 49.01 14.82 21.02
C ASP A 516 49.75 15.09 19.68
N ASN A 517 50.31 14.05 19.05
CA ASN A 517 51.08 14.10 17.82
C ASN A 517 50.20 13.68 16.65
N ILE A 518 50.06 14.59 15.71
CA ILE A 518 49.25 14.46 14.47
C ILE A 518 49.95 13.57 13.42
N GLU A 519 51.17 13.08 13.74
CA GLU A 519 52.00 12.26 12.86
C GLU A 519 52.36 10.92 13.49
N ILE A 520 52.18 9.85 12.73
CA ILE A 520 52.56 8.49 13.13
C ILE A 520 53.57 7.94 12.12
N LYS A 521 54.74 7.56 12.63
CA LYS A 521 55.81 6.93 11.85
C LYS A 521 55.64 5.42 11.87
N ILE A 522 55.54 4.82 10.69
CA ILE A 522 55.38 3.39 10.48
C ILE A 522 56.69 2.88 9.87
N PRO A 523 57.59 2.32 10.68
CA PRO A 523 58.92 1.94 10.22
C PRO A 523 58.84 0.76 9.25
N ASN A 524 59.79 0.70 8.31
CA ASN A 524 60.01 -0.45 7.43
C ASN A 524 58.82 -0.88 6.54
N LYS A 525 57.83 -0.01 6.32
CA LYS A 525 56.75 -0.22 5.33
C LYS A 525 56.93 0.69 4.12
N ASN A 526 56.48 0.24 2.96
CA ASN A 526 56.28 1.08 1.79
C ASN A 526 54.86 1.67 1.81
N ILE A 527 54.67 2.86 1.23
CA ILE A 527 53.34 3.47 1.07
C ILE A 527 52.35 2.53 0.36
N HIS A 528 52.83 1.66 -0.52
CA HIS A 528 52.02 0.67 -1.24
C HIS A 528 51.59 -0.52 -0.38
N ASP A 529 52.22 -0.75 0.78
CA ASP A 529 51.86 -1.84 1.69
C ASP A 529 50.65 -1.46 2.55
N ILE A 530 50.30 -0.18 2.65
CA ILE A 530 49.18 0.31 3.47
C ILE A 530 47.88 0.25 2.65
N SER A 531 46.98 -0.63 3.07
CA SER A 531 45.72 -0.92 2.38
C SER A 531 44.48 -0.51 3.17
N SER A 532 44.62 -0.28 4.48
CA SER A 532 43.52 0.15 5.35
C SER A 532 44.02 1.13 6.41
N ILE A 533 43.22 2.17 6.65
CA ILE A 533 43.41 3.14 7.74
C ILE A 533 42.05 3.41 8.37
N SER A 534 41.95 3.27 9.68
CA SER A 534 40.75 3.60 10.46
C SER A 534 41.09 4.52 11.63
N LEU A 535 40.22 5.47 11.93
CA LEU A 535 40.34 6.42 13.04
C LEU A 535 39.25 6.12 14.08
N ARG A 536 39.63 6.10 15.36
CA ARG A 536 38.72 5.78 16.46
C ARG A 536 38.80 6.82 17.56
N LYS A 537 37.65 6.98 18.20
CA LYS A 537 37.50 7.76 19.42
C LYS A 537 37.11 6.84 20.58
N LEU A 538 37.57 7.20 21.76
CA LEU A 538 37.37 6.47 23.00
C LEU A 538 36.62 7.34 24.01
N LYS A 539 35.73 6.72 24.75
CA LYS A 539 35.09 7.29 25.94
C LYS A 539 36.03 7.19 27.12
N SER A 540 35.83 8.07 28.10
CA SER A 540 36.57 8.04 29.37
C SER A 540 36.34 6.75 30.19
N SER A 541 35.26 6.03 29.94
CA SER A 541 34.96 4.75 30.58
C SER A 541 34.11 3.85 29.66
N ALA A 542 34.17 2.53 29.88
CA ALA A 542 33.39 1.58 29.10
C ALA A 542 31.90 1.60 29.50
N GLU A 543 31.02 1.70 28.50
CA GLU A 543 29.56 1.76 28.69
C GLU A 543 28.87 0.53 28.10
N ASN A 544 27.67 0.21 28.59
CA ASN A 544 26.86 -0.88 28.06
C ASN A 544 26.27 -0.49 26.69
N VAL A 545 26.42 -1.35 25.71
CA VAL A 545 25.84 -1.22 24.38
C VAL A 545 24.99 -2.44 24.07
N ARG A 546 23.88 -2.19 23.38
CA ARG A 546 22.91 -3.19 22.94
C ARG A 546 22.82 -3.18 21.43
N VAL A 547 23.05 -4.34 20.80
CA VAL A 547 23.00 -4.52 19.35
C VAL A 547 22.01 -5.62 19.01
N LEU A 548 21.13 -5.38 18.04
CA LEU A 548 20.18 -6.37 17.54
C LEU A 548 20.62 -6.87 16.16
N ILE A 549 20.87 -8.18 16.06
CA ILE A 549 21.37 -8.81 14.84
C ILE A 549 20.33 -9.79 14.33
N LYS A 550 19.79 -9.51 13.14
CA LYS A 550 18.92 -10.45 12.43
C LYS A 550 19.79 -11.45 11.67
N LEU A 551 19.48 -12.74 11.83
CA LEU A 551 20.20 -13.80 11.12
C LEU A 551 19.70 -13.93 9.69
N GLU A 552 20.62 -14.04 8.73
CA GLU A 552 20.30 -14.22 7.31
C GLU A 552 19.87 -15.66 6.96
N GLY A 553 20.07 -16.62 7.87
CA GLY A 553 19.65 -18.01 7.69
C GLY A 553 19.61 -18.83 8.98
N GLN A 554 18.96 -19.99 8.93
CA GLN A 554 18.80 -20.91 10.06
C GLN A 554 19.74 -22.10 9.88
N GLN A 555 21.05 -21.91 10.10
CA GLN A 555 22.08 -22.90 9.75
C GLN A 555 21.83 -24.29 10.36
N TYR A 556 21.24 -24.33 11.55
CA TYR A 556 20.90 -25.57 12.24
C TYR A 556 19.70 -26.30 11.64
N PHE A 557 18.87 -25.71 10.77
CA PHE A 557 17.85 -26.47 10.05
C PHE A 557 18.42 -27.39 8.97
N GLY A 558 19.71 -27.27 8.63
CA GLY A 558 20.29 -27.98 7.49
C GLY A 558 19.84 -27.36 6.16
N ARG A 559 20.24 -28.00 5.04
CA ARG A 559 20.01 -27.43 3.70
C ARG A 559 18.67 -27.81 3.06
N ASN A 560 18.09 -28.95 3.46
CA ASN A 560 16.93 -29.54 2.77
C ASN A 560 15.74 -29.71 3.72
N PHE A 561 14.55 -29.36 3.22
CA PHE A 561 13.26 -29.67 3.80
C PHE A 561 12.89 -31.14 3.54
N PHE A 562 13.07 -31.63 2.30
CA PHE A 562 12.76 -33.01 1.93
C PHE A 562 13.99 -33.91 2.14
N ILE A 563 13.82 -34.97 2.92
CA ILE A 563 14.84 -36.03 3.10
C ILE A 563 14.58 -37.20 2.15
N GLY A 564 13.32 -37.44 1.80
CA GLY A 564 12.94 -38.46 0.83
C GLY A 564 11.44 -38.59 0.67
N SER A 565 11.03 -39.50 -0.19
CA SER A 565 9.62 -39.79 -0.43
C SER A 565 9.42 -41.24 -0.85
N GLU A 566 8.28 -41.82 -0.46
CA GLU A 566 7.85 -43.15 -0.90
C GLU A 566 6.40 -43.10 -1.37
N ALA A 567 6.05 -43.85 -2.40
CA ALA A 567 4.66 -44.02 -2.81
C ALA A 567 4.29 -45.50 -2.95
N SER A 568 3.14 -45.87 -2.39
CA SER A 568 2.64 -47.24 -2.37
C SER A 568 1.11 -47.26 -2.45
N ILE A 569 0.53 -48.45 -2.53
CA ILE A 569 -0.93 -48.63 -2.49
C ILE A 569 -1.31 -49.16 -1.12
N ASP A 570 -2.18 -48.42 -0.44
CA ASP A 570 -2.71 -48.77 0.87
C ASP A 570 -4.16 -49.25 0.69
N LYS A 571 -4.52 -50.37 1.32
CA LYS A 571 -5.89 -50.91 1.26
C LYS A 571 -6.54 -50.74 2.62
N LEU A 572 -7.58 -49.91 2.67
CA LEU A 572 -8.30 -49.59 3.89
C LEU A 572 -9.67 -50.29 3.90
N ASP A 573 -9.99 -50.92 5.03
CA ASP A 573 -11.28 -51.57 5.23
C ASP A 573 -12.41 -50.53 5.16
N GLY A 574 -13.50 -50.88 4.46
CA GLY A 574 -14.63 -49.98 4.21
C GLY A 574 -14.38 -48.90 3.13
N VAL A 575 -13.13 -48.48 2.90
CA VAL A 575 -12.80 -47.38 1.96
C VAL A 575 -12.28 -47.86 0.60
N GLY A 576 -11.48 -48.94 0.58
CA GLY A 576 -10.87 -49.49 -0.64
C GLY A 576 -9.39 -49.13 -0.80
N LYS A 577 -8.89 -49.22 -2.03
CA LYS A 577 -7.48 -48.93 -2.36
C LYS A 577 -7.26 -47.43 -2.51
N LEU A 578 -6.22 -46.91 -1.87
CA LEU A 578 -5.77 -45.52 -1.97
C LEU A 578 -4.30 -45.45 -2.39
N LEU A 579 -3.95 -44.40 -3.11
CA LEU A 579 -2.56 -44.07 -3.37
C LEU A 579 -1.99 -43.36 -2.13
N LYS A 580 -1.00 -43.97 -1.49
CA LYS A 580 -0.32 -43.45 -0.30
C LYS A 580 1.01 -42.83 -0.73
N VAL A 581 1.26 -41.61 -0.30
CA VAL A 581 2.51 -40.88 -0.50
C VAL A 581 3.07 -40.48 0.86
N VAL A 582 4.22 -41.01 1.23
CA VAL A 582 4.95 -40.66 2.45
C VAL A 582 5.99 -39.60 2.09
N ILE A 583 5.95 -38.46 2.78
CA ILE A 583 6.98 -37.43 2.68
C ILE A 583 7.82 -37.46 3.96
N ASN A 584 9.10 -37.79 3.80
CA ASN A 584 10.08 -37.74 4.87
C ASN A 584 10.70 -36.35 4.90
N VAL A 585 10.55 -35.66 6.01
CA VAL A 585 11.08 -34.31 6.23
C VAL A 585 12.20 -34.32 7.25
N ASN A 586 12.93 -33.23 7.31
CA ASN A 586 13.99 -33.01 8.28
C ASN A 586 13.47 -33.18 9.72
N ASP A 587 14.22 -33.89 10.57
CA ASP A 587 13.84 -34.29 11.93
C ASP A 587 13.70 -33.11 12.91
N LYS A 588 14.24 -31.95 12.54
CA LYS A 588 14.10 -30.66 13.23
C LYS A 588 12.78 -29.96 12.90
N LEU A 589 12.01 -30.49 11.97
CA LEU A 589 10.72 -29.95 11.54
C LEU A 589 9.59 -30.87 12.00
N ASP A 590 8.44 -30.27 12.22
CA ASP A 590 7.19 -30.97 12.44
C ASP A 590 6.08 -30.27 11.62
N PRO A 591 6.06 -30.44 10.29
CA PRO A 591 5.20 -29.69 9.41
C PRO A 591 3.73 -30.09 9.54
N PRO A 592 2.80 -29.12 9.52
CA PRO A 592 1.38 -29.39 9.30
C PRO A 592 1.13 -29.96 7.90
N PHE A 593 0.00 -30.64 7.73
CA PHE A 593 -0.32 -31.33 6.47
C PHE A 593 -0.56 -30.38 5.27
N ASP A 594 -0.77 -29.08 5.49
CA ASP A 594 -1.11 -28.14 4.42
C ASP A 594 0.08 -27.37 3.84
N VAL A 595 1.31 -27.64 4.33
CA VAL A 595 2.53 -26.92 3.92
C VAL A 595 3.21 -27.52 2.69
N ILE A 596 2.64 -28.56 2.08
CA ILE A 596 3.15 -29.17 0.85
C ILE A 596 2.08 -29.05 -0.25
N LYS A 597 2.49 -28.55 -1.41
CA LYS A 597 1.71 -28.57 -2.65
C LYS A 597 2.02 -29.81 -3.45
N PHE A 598 1.04 -30.40 -4.12
CA PHE A 598 1.28 -31.44 -5.13
C PHE A 598 0.83 -30.96 -6.51
N THR A 599 1.64 -31.25 -7.51
CA THR A 599 1.32 -31.02 -8.92
C THR A 599 1.64 -32.25 -9.77
N ASP A 600 0.94 -32.42 -10.90
CA ASP A 600 1.30 -33.42 -11.90
C ASP A 600 2.45 -32.94 -12.82
N HIS A 601 2.83 -33.77 -13.79
CA HIS A 601 3.89 -33.44 -14.75
C HIS A 601 3.63 -32.21 -15.62
N ASP A 602 2.37 -31.81 -15.79
CA ASP A 602 1.96 -30.62 -16.55
C ASP A 602 1.81 -29.39 -15.63
N SER A 603 2.27 -29.50 -14.38
CA SER A 603 2.14 -28.48 -13.34
C SER A 603 0.68 -28.19 -12.92
N ASN A 604 -0.27 -29.09 -13.20
CA ASN A 604 -1.63 -28.94 -12.71
C ASN A 604 -1.69 -29.31 -11.22
N PRO A 605 -2.42 -28.56 -10.37
CA PRO A 605 -2.64 -28.91 -8.98
C PRO A 605 -3.30 -30.28 -8.82
N VAL A 606 -2.80 -31.07 -7.87
CA VAL A 606 -3.40 -32.36 -7.49
C VAL A 606 -3.73 -32.32 -6.00
N ASP A 607 -5.02 -32.39 -5.68
CA ASP A 607 -5.49 -32.41 -4.30
C ASP A 607 -5.42 -33.83 -3.71
N TYR A 608 -4.87 -33.93 -2.51
CA TYR A 608 -5.00 -35.14 -1.69
C TYR A 608 -6.39 -35.19 -1.07
N ILE A 609 -6.89 -36.40 -0.84
CA ILE A 609 -8.21 -36.68 -0.25
C ILE A 609 -8.12 -37.10 1.22
N GLY A 610 -6.91 -37.17 1.77
CA GLY A 610 -6.72 -37.46 3.18
C GLY A 610 -5.26 -37.38 3.58
N PHE A 611 -5.04 -37.39 4.89
CA PHE A 611 -3.69 -37.41 5.45
C PHE A 611 -3.63 -38.22 6.75
N SER A 612 -2.42 -38.61 7.12
CA SER A 612 -2.06 -39.17 8.42
C SER A 612 -0.72 -38.56 8.84
N LYS A 613 -0.47 -38.52 10.15
CA LYS A 613 0.79 -38.04 10.72
C LYS A 613 1.45 -39.17 11.49
N GLU A 614 2.74 -39.37 11.27
CA GLU A 614 3.56 -40.39 11.95
C GLU A 614 4.92 -39.74 12.24
N ASP A 615 5.21 -39.47 13.51
CA ASP A 615 6.34 -38.64 13.96
C ASP A 615 6.40 -37.29 13.22
N SER A 616 7.51 -37.00 12.54
CA SER A 616 7.70 -35.81 11.68
C SER A 616 7.20 -36.01 10.25
N ASN A 617 6.85 -37.24 9.86
CA ASN A 617 6.44 -37.56 8.50
C ASN A 617 4.98 -37.22 8.27
N VAL A 618 4.70 -36.67 7.09
CA VAL A 618 3.33 -36.43 6.63
C VAL A 618 3.00 -37.43 5.52
N ILE A 619 1.94 -38.18 5.74
CA ILE A 619 1.44 -39.18 4.81
C ILE A 619 0.20 -38.60 4.13
N TYR A 620 0.22 -38.53 2.81
CA TYR A 620 -0.85 -38.03 1.97
C TYR A 620 -1.54 -39.17 1.22
N TYR A 621 -2.86 -39.10 1.12
CA TYR A 621 -3.68 -40.08 0.43
C TYR A 621 -4.36 -39.46 -0.79
N PHE A 622 -4.28 -40.13 -1.93
CA PHE A 622 -4.87 -39.70 -3.20
C PHE A 622 -5.79 -40.79 -3.75
N LYS A 623 -6.74 -40.38 -4.62
CA LYS A 623 -7.53 -41.33 -5.39
C LYS A 623 -6.62 -42.15 -6.33
N PRO A 624 -6.86 -43.46 -6.48
CA PRO A 624 -6.19 -44.25 -7.51
C PRO A 624 -6.42 -43.65 -8.90
N THR A 625 -5.34 -43.48 -9.66
CA THR A 625 -5.39 -42.88 -11.00
C THR A 625 -4.27 -43.41 -11.88
N SER A 626 -4.55 -43.55 -13.17
CA SER A 626 -3.56 -43.83 -14.20
C SER A 626 -3.19 -42.58 -15.01
N LYS A 627 -3.77 -41.41 -14.69
CA LYS A 627 -3.61 -40.18 -15.46
C LYS A 627 -2.17 -39.67 -15.46
N TYR A 628 -1.45 -39.85 -14.35
CA TYR A 628 -0.08 -39.41 -14.18
C TYR A 628 0.75 -40.46 -13.46
N LYS A 629 2.03 -40.59 -13.84
CA LYS A 629 2.98 -41.58 -13.31
C LYS A 629 3.86 -41.03 -12.17
N SER A 630 3.81 -39.73 -11.94
CA SER A 630 4.57 -39.05 -10.89
C SER A 630 3.84 -37.81 -10.39
N LEU A 631 4.15 -37.41 -9.16
CA LEU A 631 3.76 -36.12 -8.57
C LEU A 631 5.00 -35.32 -8.24
N LYS A 632 4.92 -34.00 -8.36
CA LYS A 632 5.90 -33.06 -7.80
C LYS A 632 5.35 -32.49 -6.51
N ALA A 633 6.05 -32.71 -5.39
CA ALA A 633 5.77 -32.08 -4.11
C ALA A 633 6.62 -30.84 -3.94
N GLU A 634 6.02 -29.71 -3.53
CA GLU A 634 6.69 -28.42 -3.36
C GLU A 634 6.38 -27.83 -1.98
N VAL A 635 7.40 -27.23 -1.34
CA VAL A 635 7.24 -26.57 -0.04
C VAL A 635 6.44 -25.27 -0.18
N LYS A 636 5.50 -25.03 0.73
CA LYS A 636 4.74 -23.78 0.85
C LYS A 636 5.14 -23.00 2.10
N ALA A 637 4.51 -21.83 2.28
CA ALA A 637 4.57 -21.07 3.52
C ALA A 637 4.15 -21.96 4.73
N PRO A 638 4.82 -21.83 5.89
CA PRO A 638 5.85 -20.83 6.19
C PRO A 638 7.29 -21.28 5.86
N TYR A 639 7.50 -22.53 5.48
CA TYR A 639 8.84 -23.11 5.32
C TYR A 639 9.60 -22.62 4.07
N ASN A 640 8.90 -22.25 3.01
CA ASN A 640 9.52 -21.77 1.77
C ASN A 640 10.41 -20.52 1.96
N SER A 641 10.19 -19.74 3.02
CA SER A 641 11.04 -18.57 3.36
C SER A 641 12.43 -18.98 3.87
N TYR A 642 12.59 -20.22 4.34
CA TYR A 642 13.83 -20.74 4.92
C TYR A 642 14.53 -21.77 4.02
N PHE A 643 13.76 -22.53 3.24
CA PHE A 643 14.29 -23.58 2.35
C PHE A 643 14.14 -23.24 0.85
N GLY A 644 13.57 -22.08 0.52
CA GLY A 644 13.24 -21.70 -0.86
C GLY A 644 12.09 -22.53 -1.44
N ASN A 645 11.94 -22.51 -2.77
CA ASN A 645 10.95 -23.31 -3.51
C ASN A 645 11.46 -24.73 -3.75
N GLU A 646 11.91 -25.40 -2.69
CA GLU A 646 12.38 -26.79 -2.76
C GLU A 646 11.25 -27.71 -3.24
N SER A 647 11.62 -28.72 -4.02
CA SER A 647 10.66 -29.69 -4.55
C SER A 647 11.27 -31.08 -4.76
N ILE A 648 10.43 -32.11 -4.70
CA ILE A 648 10.80 -33.50 -4.95
C ILE A 648 9.82 -34.16 -5.93
N ILE A 649 10.34 -35.01 -6.81
CA ILE A 649 9.53 -35.81 -7.74
C ILE A 649 9.31 -37.20 -7.16
N ILE A 650 8.05 -37.59 -7.07
CA ILE A 650 7.57 -38.81 -6.45
C ILE A 650 7.02 -39.71 -7.55
N LYS A 651 7.64 -40.88 -7.76
CA LYS A 651 7.12 -41.87 -8.72
C LYS A 651 5.96 -42.63 -8.10
N LEU A 652 4.85 -42.74 -8.83
CA LEU A 652 3.66 -43.43 -8.36
C LEU A 652 3.65 -44.89 -8.84
N PRO A 653 3.14 -45.83 -8.03
CA PRO A 653 2.88 -47.20 -8.48
C PRO A 653 1.79 -47.24 -9.55
N ASN A 654 1.91 -48.17 -10.50
CA ASN A 654 0.86 -48.40 -11.50
C ASN A 654 -0.39 -48.99 -10.84
N VAL A 655 -1.52 -48.30 -10.96
CA VAL A 655 -2.81 -48.75 -10.42
C VAL A 655 -3.81 -48.95 -11.56
N GLY A 656 -4.57 -50.05 -11.52
CA GLY A 656 -5.70 -50.26 -12.42
C GLY A 656 -6.82 -49.24 -12.15
N THR A 657 -7.48 -48.75 -13.20
CA THR A 657 -8.44 -47.62 -13.21
C THR A 657 -9.76 -47.84 -12.47
N LYS A 658 -10.01 -49.03 -11.89
CA LYS A 658 -11.26 -49.30 -11.18
C LYS A 658 -11.14 -48.87 -9.72
N SER A 659 -11.60 -47.65 -9.42
CA SER A 659 -12.06 -47.29 -8.08
C SER A 659 -13.24 -48.20 -7.73
N GLU A 660 -13.02 -49.16 -6.84
CA GLU A 660 -14.02 -50.20 -6.52
C GLU A 660 -15.10 -49.71 -5.53
N THR A 661 -15.03 -48.48 -5.01
CA THR A 661 -15.89 -48.04 -3.90
C THR A 661 -16.69 -46.77 -4.20
N LYS A 662 -18.03 -46.89 -4.16
CA LYS A 662 -18.99 -45.77 -4.16
C LYS A 662 -18.70 -44.71 -3.08
N LEU A 663 -18.00 -45.09 -2.01
CA LEU A 663 -17.70 -44.25 -0.86
C LEU A 663 -16.82 -43.04 -1.17
N LEU A 664 -15.76 -43.21 -1.97
CA LEU A 664 -14.86 -42.11 -2.32
C LEU A 664 -15.54 -41.05 -3.19
N ASP A 665 -16.51 -41.47 -4.00
CA ASP A 665 -17.32 -40.58 -4.81
C ASP A 665 -18.34 -39.83 -3.95
N VAL A 666 -18.93 -40.48 -2.94
CA VAL A 666 -19.76 -39.81 -1.94
C VAL A 666 -18.93 -38.78 -1.14
N LEU A 667 -17.76 -39.17 -0.60
CA LEU A 667 -16.88 -38.24 0.12
C LEU A 667 -16.46 -37.02 -0.70
N SER A 668 -16.23 -37.20 -2.01
CA SER A 668 -15.82 -36.10 -2.90
C SER A 668 -16.97 -35.20 -3.34
N SER A 669 -18.22 -35.64 -3.16
CA SER A 669 -19.42 -34.90 -3.56
C SER A 669 -20.20 -34.32 -2.38
N SER A 670 -20.03 -34.87 -1.17
CA SER A 670 -20.61 -34.37 0.08
C SER A 670 -19.84 -33.19 0.64
N ARG A 671 -20.54 -32.14 1.10
CA ARG A 671 -19.91 -30.95 1.70
C ARG A 671 -20.46 -30.69 3.09
N PHE A 672 -19.55 -30.46 4.03
CA PHE A 672 -19.94 -29.98 5.35
C PHE A 672 -20.43 -28.53 5.23
N HIS A 673 -21.50 -28.21 5.95
CA HIS A 673 -22.08 -26.87 5.98
C HIS A 673 -21.83 -26.22 7.34
N HIS A 674 -21.86 -24.90 7.39
CA HIS A 674 -21.70 -24.14 8.62
C HIS A 674 -23.03 -23.49 9.00
N GLU A 675 -23.27 -23.33 10.30
CA GLU A 675 -24.44 -22.67 10.84
C GLU A 675 -24.07 -21.71 11.97
N LEU A 676 -24.90 -20.69 12.19
CA LEU A 676 -24.74 -19.77 13.32
C LEU A 676 -25.45 -20.33 14.56
N VAL A 677 -24.71 -20.48 15.64
CA VAL A 677 -25.25 -20.96 16.91
C VAL A 677 -26.12 -19.87 17.54
N GLY A 678 -27.37 -20.22 17.87
CA GLY A 678 -28.33 -19.32 18.51
C GLY A 678 -29.07 -18.38 17.56
N ILE A 679 -28.87 -18.52 16.24
CA ILE A 679 -29.58 -17.76 15.21
C ILE A 679 -30.29 -18.73 14.27
N GLU A 680 -31.62 -18.81 14.36
CA GLU A 680 -32.46 -19.51 13.39
C GLU A 680 -32.81 -18.57 12.24
N PHE A 681 -32.33 -18.86 11.03
CA PHE A 681 -32.55 -18.05 9.85
C PHE A 681 -33.03 -18.90 8.68
N GLN A 682 -34.15 -18.53 8.07
CA GLN A 682 -34.83 -19.36 7.06
C GLN A 682 -34.15 -19.34 5.69
N ASP A 683 -33.34 -18.33 5.39
CA ASP A 683 -32.61 -18.21 4.12
C ASP A 683 -31.16 -18.66 4.31
N GLU A 684 -30.93 -19.96 4.15
CA GLU A 684 -29.62 -20.60 4.28
C GLU A 684 -28.55 -19.96 3.37
N SER A 685 -28.95 -19.40 2.22
CA SER A 685 -28.04 -18.78 1.26
C SER A 685 -27.42 -17.46 1.75
N ALA A 686 -28.01 -16.85 2.79
CA ALA A 686 -27.58 -15.59 3.35
C ALA A 686 -26.96 -15.71 4.76
N ILE A 687 -26.76 -16.93 5.27
CA ILE A 687 -26.07 -17.17 6.56
C ILE A 687 -24.68 -16.50 6.56
N ASP A 688 -23.93 -16.60 5.45
CA ASP A 688 -22.62 -15.95 5.29
C ASP A 688 -22.64 -14.45 5.58
N LYS A 689 -23.75 -13.76 5.29
CA LYS A 689 -23.89 -12.31 5.50
C LYS A 689 -24.09 -11.95 6.97
N LEU A 690 -24.48 -12.91 7.81
CA LEU A 690 -24.69 -12.73 9.25
C LEU A 690 -23.44 -13.02 10.08
N ILE A 691 -22.40 -13.60 9.49
CA ILE A 691 -21.17 -13.97 10.19
C ILE A 691 -20.31 -12.72 10.44
N SER A 692 -20.08 -12.41 11.71
CA SER A 692 -19.22 -11.32 12.18
C SER A 692 -18.18 -11.76 13.20
N GLU A 693 -17.39 -10.82 13.70
CA GLU A 693 -16.59 -11.04 14.90
C GLU A 693 -17.48 -11.56 16.04
N ASP A 694 -16.94 -12.45 16.86
CA ASP A 694 -17.58 -13.12 18.00
C ASP A 694 -18.78 -14.00 17.65
N SER A 695 -19.11 -14.17 16.37
CA SER A 695 -20.13 -15.12 15.92
C SER A 695 -19.72 -16.54 16.26
N LYS A 696 -20.62 -17.29 16.89
CA LYS A 696 -20.41 -18.71 17.18
C LYS A 696 -20.89 -19.54 16.00
N ILE A 697 -19.98 -20.29 15.39
CA ILE A 697 -20.24 -21.03 14.15
C ILE A 697 -20.02 -22.52 14.42
N ARG A 698 -20.99 -23.35 14.06
CA ARG A 698 -20.88 -24.81 14.15
C ARG A 698 -20.79 -25.42 12.76
N ILE A 699 -19.95 -26.44 12.60
CA ILE A 699 -19.80 -27.18 11.35
C ILE A 699 -20.63 -28.47 11.46
N LYS A 700 -21.41 -28.78 10.42
CA LYS A 700 -22.29 -29.96 10.37
C LYS A 700 -21.95 -30.88 9.21
N PRO A 701 -21.98 -32.21 9.42
CA PRO A 701 -21.78 -33.19 8.36
C PRO A 701 -22.92 -33.16 7.32
N ASP A 702 -22.62 -33.62 6.12
CA ASP A 702 -23.62 -33.85 5.06
C ASP A 702 -24.50 -35.06 5.41
N GLN A 703 -25.81 -34.96 5.16
CA GLN A 703 -26.77 -36.02 5.46
C GLN A 703 -26.40 -37.36 4.80
N LYS A 704 -25.84 -37.35 3.59
CA LYS A 704 -25.42 -38.58 2.87
C LYS A 704 -24.26 -39.29 3.57
N LEU A 705 -23.43 -38.55 4.30
CA LEU A 705 -22.34 -39.15 5.06
C LEU A 705 -22.82 -39.73 6.38
N LEU A 706 -23.82 -39.12 7.01
CA LEU A 706 -24.46 -39.63 8.24
C LEU A 706 -25.13 -41.00 8.03
N GLU A 707 -25.52 -41.33 6.80
CA GLU A 707 -26.03 -42.67 6.44
C GLU A 707 -24.95 -43.75 6.37
N LEU A 708 -23.67 -43.37 6.27
CA LEU A 708 -22.55 -44.26 6.00
C LEU A 708 -21.55 -44.39 7.15
N PHE A 709 -21.49 -43.40 8.06
CA PHE A 709 -20.54 -43.36 9.18
C PHE A 709 -21.21 -42.94 10.49
N ASP A 710 -20.61 -43.36 11.60
CA ASP A 710 -21.04 -42.94 12.94
C ASP A 710 -20.69 -41.46 13.17
N ILE A 711 -21.55 -40.73 13.88
CA ILE A 711 -21.36 -39.30 14.15
C ILE A 711 -20.02 -39.00 14.84
N ASN A 712 -19.54 -39.93 15.68
CA ASN A 712 -18.28 -39.81 16.42
C ASN A 712 -17.04 -39.93 15.53
N GLN A 713 -17.20 -40.36 14.28
CA GLN A 713 -16.12 -40.39 13.29
C GLN A 713 -15.96 -39.06 12.57
N PHE A 714 -16.92 -38.14 12.68
CA PHE A 714 -16.82 -36.84 12.04
C PHE A 714 -16.04 -35.85 12.87
N LYS A 715 -15.11 -35.19 12.20
CA LYS A 715 -14.36 -34.03 12.69
C LYS A 715 -14.44 -32.94 11.64
N TYR A 716 -13.90 -31.78 11.95
CA TYR A 716 -13.61 -30.78 10.92
C TYR A 716 -12.22 -30.19 11.14
N ILE A 717 -11.62 -29.73 10.05
CA ILE A 717 -10.41 -28.92 10.10
C ILE A 717 -10.77 -27.53 9.61
N TYR A 718 -10.36 -26.50 10.32
CA TYR A 718 -10.44 -25.13 9.82
C TYR A 718 -9.09 -24.44 9.81
N LYS A 719 -8.98 -23.45 8.93
CA LYS A 719 -7.80 -22.61 8.75
C LYS A 719 -8.25 -21.17 8.52
N GLU A 720 -7.62 -20.28 9.27
CA GLU A 720 -7.71 -18.83 9.08
C GLU A 720 -6.78 -18.43 7.92
N GLU A 721 -7.34 -17.90 6.84
CA GLU A 721 -6.56 -17.40 5.70
C GLU A 721 -6.11 -15.96 6.03
N ALA A 722 -4.85 -15.81 6.41
CA ALA A 722 -4.25 -14.55 6.80
C ALA A 722 -2.97 -14.26 6.00
N LEU A 723 -2.47 -13.02 6.09
CA LEU A 723 -1.19 -12.61 5.48
C LEU A 723 -0.02 -13.47 5.98
N PHE A 724 -0.06 -13.86 7.26
CA PHE A 724 0.89 -14.79 7.86
C PHE A 724 0.26 -16.16 8.00
N TYR A 725 1.08 -17.20 7.85
CA TYR A 725 0.62 -18.58 8.00
C TYR A 725 -0.01 -18.82 9.38
N LYS A 726 -1.22 -19.39 9.37
CA LYS A 726 -1.91 -19.92 10.54
C LYS A 726 -2.09 -21.42 10.36
N CYS A 727 -1.62 -22.20 11.33
CA CYS A 727 -1.74 -23.65 11.30
C CYS A 727 -3.22 -24.07 11.26
N PRO A 728 -3.61 -25.01 10.38
CA PRO A 728 -4.93 -25.64 10.44
C PRO A 728 -5.17 -26.30 11.80
N LYS A 729 -6.40 -26.23 12.30
CA LYS A 729 -6.82 -26.83 13.57
C LYS A 729 -7.82 -27.94 13.31
N LEU A 730 -7.57 -29.13 13.87
CA LEU A 730 -8.50 -30.26 13.89
C LEU A 730 -9.41 -30.14 15.12
N CYS A 731 -10.71 -30.19 14.88
CA CYS A 731 -11.75 -29.97 15.88
C CYS A 731 -12.78 -31.11 15.88
N SER A 732 -13.40 -31.35 17.03
CA SER A 732 -14.60 -32.20 17.12
C SER A 732 -15.78 -31.50 16.45
N ILE A 733 -16.78 -32.25 15.98
CA ILE A 733 -17.98 -31.66 15.35
C ILE A 733 -18.82 -30.80 16.33
N ASP A 734 -18.65 -31.00 17.63
CA ASP A 734 -19.30 -30.23 18.69
C ASP A 734 -18.59 -28.91 19.00
N ASP A 735 -17.34 -28.74 18.55
CA ASP A 735 -16.57 -27.52 18.78
C ASP A 735 -17.13 -26.36 17.94
N GLU A 736 -17.10 -25.15 18.51
CA GLU A 736 -17.56 -23.92 17.86
C GLU A 736 -16.36 -23.10 17.36
N ILE A 737 -16.45 -22.55 16.16
CA ILE A 737 -15.53 -21.53 15.66
C ILE A 737 -16.03 -20.16 16.15
N THR A 738 -15.18 -19.41 16.84
CA THR A 738 -15.46 -18.03 17.28
C THR A 738 -14.35 -17.11 16.77
N PRO A 739 -14.54 -16.43 15.62
CA PRO A 739 -13.52 -15.54 15.05
C PRO A 739 -13.47 -14.21 15.82
N SER A 740 -12.27 -13.74 16.13
CA SER A 740 -12.06 -12.49 16.88
C SER A 740 -11.81 -11.26 16.00
N GLU A 741 -11.49 -11.45 14.72
CA GLU A 741 -11.10 -10.37 13.80
C GLU A 741 -11.99 -10.33 12.56
N PRO A 742 -12.38 -9.13 12.07
CA PRO A 742 -13.15 -8.99 10.85
C PRO A 742 -12.30 -9.19 9.59
N PHE A 743 -12.98 -9.36 8.47
CA PHE A 743 -12.43 -9.54 7.12
C PHE A 743 -11.58 -10.81 6.95
N LEU A 744 -11.57 -11.68 7.97
CA LEU A 744 -10.89 -12.94 7.94
C LEU A 744 -11.67 -13.94 7.09
N ARG A 745 -11.02 -14.58 6.13
CA ARG A 745 -11.60 -15.74 5.44
C ARG A 745 -11.25 -17.00 6.22
N ILE A 746 -12.27 -17.75 6.64
CA ILE A 746 -12.08 -19.05 7.28
C ILE A 746 -12.43 -20.14 6.27
N SER A 747 -11.45 -20.98 6.01
CA SER A 747 -11.59 -22.18 5.20
C SER A 747 -11.76 -23.39 6.09
N TYR A 748 -12.62 -24.33 5.73
CA TYR A 748 -12.78 -25.57 6.48
C TYR A 748 -13.03 -26.78 5.58
N TRP A 749 -12.71 -27.95 6.11
CA TRP A 749 -12.92 -29.26 5.51
C TRP A 749 -13.67 -30.13 6.51
N GLY A 750 -14.68 -30.86 6.04
CA GLY A 750 -15.21 -32.00 6.78
C GLY A 750 -14.19 -33.12 6.80
N VAL A 751 -14.13 -33.84 7.91
CA VAL A 751 -13.18 -34.92 8.11
C VAL A 751 -13.91 -36.18 8.56
N VAL A 752 -13.60 -37.31 7.91
CA VAL A 752 -13.99 -38.63 8.39
C VAL A 752 -12.76 -39.33 8.95
N GLU A 753 -12.79 -39.61 10.25
CA GLU A 753 -11.73 -40.33 10.96
C GLU A 753 -11.87 -41.84 10.75
N ILE A 754 -10.85 -42.44 10.15
CA ILE A 754 -10.74 -43.89 9.96
C ILE A 754 -9.58 -44.42 10.80
N LYS A 755 -9.88 -45.30 11.75
CA LYS A 755 -8.86 -45.98 12.56
C LYS A 755 -8.40 -47.24 11.84
N SER A 756 -7.13 -47.27 11.45
CA SER A 756 -6.43 -48.46 10.97
C SER A 756 -5.57 -49.04 12.09
N LYS A 757 -5.12 -50.30 11.97
CA LYS A 757 -4.45 -51.04 13.07
C LYS A 757 -3.33 -50.26 13.77
N ASP A 758 -2.58 -49.46 13.00
CA ASP A 758 -1.38 -48.77 13.50
C ASP A 758 -1.45 -47.24 13.36
N ARG A 759 -2.56 -46.66 12.86
CA ARG A 759 -2.66 -45.21 12.60
C ARG A 759 -4.09 -44.70 12.44
N THR A 760 -4.24 -43.40 12.64
CA THR A 760 -5.49 -42.67 12.37
C THR A 760 -5.37 -41.91 11.05
N ILE A 761 -6.32 -42.13 10.15
CA ILE A 761 -6.37 -41.51 8.82
C ILE A 761 -7.54 -40.53 8.79
N TYR A 762 -7.27 -39.31 8.36
CA TYR A 762 -8.25 -38.25 8.21
C TYR A 762 -8.59 -38.07 6.74
N LEU A 763 -9.77 -38.54 6.32
CA LEU A 763 -10.26 -38.33 4.95
C LEU A 763 -11.00 -37.00 4.87
N LEU A 764 -10.67 -36.19 3.86
CA LEU A 764 -11.17 -34.84 3.68
C LEU A 764 -12.33 -34.79 2.69
N THR A 765 -13.38 -34.06 3.03
CA THR A 765 -14.39 -33.61 2.07
C THR A 765 -13.86 -32.41 1.27
N PRO A 766 -14.52 -31.97 0.18
CA PRO A 766 -14.20 -30.72 -0.49
C PRO A 766 -14.15 -29.53 0.48
N LYS A 767 -13.24 -28.60 0.19
CA LYS A 767 -13.05 -27.35 0.93
C LYS A 767 -14.30 -26.46 0.84
N SER A 768 -14.76 -25.96 1.98
CA SER A 768 -15.76 -24.90 2.11
C SER A 768 -15.12 -23.67 2.77
N SER A 769 -15.75 -22.51 2.68
CA SER A 769 -15.25 -21.30 3.36
C SER A 769 -16.35 -20.29 3.61
N PHE A 770 -16.18 -19.46 4.63
CA PHE A 770 -16.97 -18.26 4.87
C PHE A 770 -16.05 -17.05 5.16
N ILE A 771 -16.61 -15.85 5.12
CA ILE A 771 -15.90 -14.60 5.41
C ILE A 771 -16.49 -14.00 6.69
N VAL A 772 -15.62 -13.68 7.64
CA VAL A 772 -15.97 -12.94 8.85
C VAL A 772 -16.10 -11.47 8.48
N ARG A 773 -17.24 -10.86 8.72
CA ARG A 773 -17.49 -9.45 8.39
C ARG A 773 -17.38 -8.56 9.61
N LYS A 774 -17.17 -7.27 9.39
CA LYS A 774 -17.18 -6.31 10.50
C LYS A 774 -18.61 -6.06 10.96
N ASN A 775 -18.86 -6.19 12.26
CA ASN A 775 -20.15 -5.87 12.84
C ASN A 775 -20.35 -4.36 12.86
N LEU A 776 -21.23 -3.89 11.97
CA LEU A 776 -21.54 -2.46 11.85
C LEU A 776 -22.62 -2.03 12.83
N VAL A 777 -23.60 -2.87 13.11
CA VAL A 777 -24.76 -2.54 13.96
C VAL A 777 -24.50 -3.07 15.36
N LYS A 778 -24.05 -2.16 16.26
CA LYS A 778 -23.76 -2.51 17.66
C LYS A 778 -25.03 -2.76 18.47
N GLU A 779 -26.07 -1.98 18.20
CA GLU A 779 -27.33 -2.07 18.92
C GLU A 779 -28.49 -1.70 17.98
N LEU A 780 -29.47 -2.60 17.89
CA LEU A 780 -30.78 -2.30 17.34
C LEU A 780 -31.71 -1.97 18.51
N SER A 781 -31.93 -0.68 18.76
CA SER A 781 -32.87 -0.26 19.78
C SER A 781 -34.30 -0.38 19.25
N ILE A 782 -35.05 -1.32 19.83
CA ILE A 782 -36.48 -1.49 19.54
C ILE A 782 -37.23 -0.78 20.65
N ASP A 783 -38.00 0.26 20.30
CA ASP A 783 -38.85 0.94 21.26
C ASP A 783 -40.10 0.08 21.52
N ASP A 784 -39.93 -0.82 22.49
CA ASP A 784 -41.00 -1.62 23.06
C ASP A 784 -41.93 -0.77 23.97
N ARG A 785 -41.83 0.57 24.01
CA ARG A 785 -42.93 1.43 24.51
C ARG A 785 -44.05 1.51 23.46
N ARG A 786 -44.43 0.32 22.98
CA ARG A 786 -45.76 -0.11 22.55
C ARG A 786 -46.77 1.04 22.49
N LEU A 787 -47.03 1.53 21.27
CA LEU A 787 -48.13 2.45 20.97
C LEU A 787 -49.45 1.65 20.94
N PHE A 788 -49.81 1.10 22.10
CA PHE A 788 -51.06 0.39 22.28
C PHE A 788 -52.05 1.29 23.03
N PRO A 789 -53.31 1.30 22.61
CA PRO A 789 -54.40 1.97 23.30
C PRO A 789 -54.58 1.40 24.71
N LEU A 790 -55.02 2.19 25.70
CA LEU A 790 -55.42 1.59 26.99
C LEU A 790 -56.76 0.87 26.88
N GLU A 791 -57.62 1.24 25.93
CA GLU A 791 -58.95 0.65 25.75
C GLU A 791 -59.24 0.37 24.27
N LEU A 792 -59.84 -0.78 23.90
CA LEU A 792 -60.30 -1.06 22.52
C LEU A 792 -61.67 -1.77 22.48
N PRO A 793 -62.52 -1.51 21.47
CA PRO A 793 -63.75 -2.28 21.23
C PRO A 793 -63.44 -3.58 20.48
N ILE A 794 -62.63 -4.46 21.10
CA ILE A 794 -62.11 -5.72 20.51
C ILE A 794 -63.20 -6.63 19.92
N SER A 795 -64.43 -6.57 20.45
CA SER A 795 -65.60 -7.34 19.98
C SER A 795 -66.15 -6.88 18.62
N LYS A 796 -65.90 -5.62 18.23
CA LYS A 796 -66.36 -5.03 16.96
C LYS A 796 -65.26 -4.96 15.90
N MET A 797 -64.02 -5.30 16.27
CA MET A 797 -62.89 -5.21 15.37
C MET A 797 -62.83 -6.41 14.43
N LYS A 798 -62.51 -6.16 13.17
CA LYS A 798 -62.19 -7.23 12.21
C LYS A 798 -60.81 -7.81 12.51
N GLU A 799 -60.62 -9.02 12.06
CA GLU A 799 -59.41 -9.80 12.27
C GLU A 799 -58.13 -9.11 11.76
N ASP A 800 -58.24 -8.36 10.66
CA ASP A 800 -57.18 -7.59 10.01
C ASP A 800 -57.02 -6.16 10.54
N GLU A 801 -57.74 -5.78 11.61
CA GLU A 801 -57.61 -4.46 12.19
C GLU A 801 -56.51 -4.40 13.27
N PRO A 802 -55.65 -3.36 13.25
CA PRO A 802 -54.54 -3.25 14.19
C PRO A 802 -55.01 -2.89 15.60
N ILE A 803 -54.53 -3.64 16.60
CA ILE A 803 -54.73 -3.40 18.03
C ILE A 803 -53.59 -2.57 18.65
N GLY A 804 -52.49 -2.36 17.93
CA GLY A 804 -51.38 -1.49 18.34
C GLY A 804 -50.11 -1.70 17.51
N TRP A 805 -49.03 -1.01 17.88
CA TRP A 805 -47.82 -0.93 17.06
C TRP A 805 -46.52 -1.11 17.85
N ILE A 806 -45.53 -1.71 17.20
CA ILE A 806 -44.11 -1.70 17.62
C ILE A 806 -43.37 -0.67 16.76
N LYS A 807 -42.52 0.14 17.39
CA LYS A 807 -41.74 1.19 16.73
C LYS A 807 -40.26 0.83 16.67
N ILE A 808 -39.64 1.03 15.51
CA ILE A 808 -38.19 1.00 15.31
C ILE A 808 -37.77 2.31 14.65
N ASP A 809 -36.93 3.09 15.31
CA ASP A 809 -36.40 4.35 14.76
C ASP A 809 -35.01 4.08 14.15
N GLN A 810 -34.83 4.35 12.85
CA GLN A 810 -33.54 4.15 12.20
C GLN A 810 -32.43 5.03 12.80
N ASN A 811 -32.79 6.15 13.45
CA ASN A 811 -31.83 6.97 14.18
C ASN A 811 -31.32 6.30 15.45
N ASP A 812 -32.14 5.42 16.05
CA ASP A 812 -31.83 4.69 17.28
C ASP A 812 -31.05 3.39 17.00
N ILE A 813 -30.78 3.08 15.71
CA ILE A 813 -29.78 2.07 15.31
C ILE A 813 -28.39 2.65 15.57
N LYS A 814 -27.68 2.06 16.53
CA LYS A 814 -26.31 2.46 16.85
C LYS A 814 -25.35 1.71 15.94
N ILE A 815 -24.66 2.47 15.10
CA ILE A 815 -23.56 1.98 14.27
C ILE A 815 -22.21 2.34 14.91
N THR A 816 -21.16 1.61 14.56
CA THR A 816 -19.79 1.89 15.03
C THR A 816 -19.33 3.29 14.60
N ASN A 817 -18.81 4.09 15.54
CA ASN A 817 -18.46 5.52 15.36
C ASN A 817 -17.37 5.81 14.30
N GLU A 818 -16.69 4.79 13.79
CA GLU A 818 -15.54 4.93 12.89
C GLU A 818 -15.93 5.24 11.42
N LEU A 819 -17.21 5.43 11.11
CA LEU A 819 -17.72 5.47 9.74
C LEU A 819 -18.54 6.75 9.46
N HIS A 820 -18.45 7.24 8.22
CA HIS A 820 -19.10 8.47 7.75
C HIS A 820 -20.63 8.49 8.02
N SER A 821 -21.20 9.66 8.30
CA SER A 821 -22.62 9.87 8.62
C SER A 821 -23.63 9.30 7.61
N ASN A 822 -23.20 9.09 6.36
CA ASN A 822 -24.06 8.71 5.24
C ASN A 822 -24.46 7.21 5.24
N PHE A 823 -23.84 6.36 6.07
CA PHE A 823 -24.19 4.92 6.15
C PHE A 823 -25.61 4.68 6.66
N LYS A 824 -26.13 5.55 7.54
CA LYS A 824 -27.50 5.41 8.05
C LYS A 824 -28.54 5.50 6.93
N GLU A 825 -28.27 6.26 5.86
CA GLU A 825 -29.19 6.44 4.73
C GLU A 825 -29.26 5.18 3.85
N LYS A 826 -28.20 4.37 3.87
CA LYS A 826 -28.10 3.10 3.13
C LYS A 826 -28.66 1.89 3.88
N ILE A 827 -29.07 2.04 5.14
CA ILE A 827 -29.68 0.95 5.92
C ILE A 827 -31.05 0.59 5.34
N GLN A 828 -31.31 -0.71 5.23
CA GLN A 828 -32.59 -1.31 4.91
C GLN A 828 -33.02 -2.23 6.04
N LEU A 829 -34.20 -1.99 6.61
CA LEU A 829 -34.80 -2.91 7.58
C LEU A 829 -35.75 -3.86 6.87
N GLU A 830 -35.55 -5.16 7.08
CA GLU A 830 -36.50 -6.20 6.72
C GLU A 830 -37.11 -6.82 7.99
N VAL A 831 -38.42 -7.04 7.98
CA VAL A 831 -39.16 -7.59 9.12
C VAL A 831 -39.93 -8.82 8.67
N LEU A 832 -39.70 -9.94 9.34
CA LEU A 832 -40.49 -11.15 9.21
C LEU A 832 -41.44 -11.26 10.39
N LYS A 833 -42.72 -11.50 10.14
CA LYS A 833 -43.74 -11.81 11.15
C LYS A 833 -44.23 -13.23 10.95
N ASN A 834 -44.04 -14.09 11.95
CA ASN A 834 -44.35 -15.52 11.90
C ASN A 834 -43.78 -16.18 10.63
N GLY A 835 -42.53 -15.85 10.28
CA GLY A 835 -41.84 -16.34 9.08
C GLY A 835 -42.23 -15.65 7.75
N LYS A 836 -43.19 -14.73 7.73
CA LYS A 836 -43.61 -14.02 6.51
C LYS A 836 -43.04 -12.61 6.43
N ARG A 837 -42.46 -12.25 5.29
CA ARG A 837 -41.94 -10.90 5.03
C ARG A 837 -43.05 -9.87 4.95
N LEU A 838 -42.90 -8.79 5.71
CA LEU A 838 -43.80 -7.64 5.64
C LEU A 838 -43.36 -6.67 4.53
N GLN A 839 -44.32 -6.09 3.81
CA GLN A 839 -44.11 -5.08 2.78
C GLN A 839 -44.05 -3.68 3.38
N LEU A 840 -43.06 -2.88 2.97
CA LEU A 840 -42.93 -1.49 3.39
C LEU A 840 -43.89 -0.60 2.60
N GLN A 841 -44.71 0.18 3.32
CA GLN A 841 -45.62 1.16 2.75
C GLN A 841 -45.19 2.57 3.19
N GLU A 842 -44.81 3.41 2.23
CA GLU A 842 -44.45 4.81 2.48
C GLU A 842 -45.72 5.67 2.57
N LEU A 843 -45.87 6.42 3.67
CA LEU A 843 -46.90 7.45 3.79
C LEU A 843 -46.31 8.80 3.37
N PRO A 844 -46.93 9.55 2.44
CA PRO A 844 -46.36 10.78 1.88
C PRO A 844 -46.43 11.94 2.90
N VAL A 845 -45.39 12.09 3.73
CA VAL A 845 -45.14 13.27 4.59
C VAL A 845 -43.62 13.53 4.67
N LEU A 846 -43.21 14.80 4.71
CA LEU A 846 -41.86 15.35 4.50
C LEU A 846 -40.67 14.54 5.06
N ARG A 847 -39.65 14.32 4.22
CA ARG A 847 -38.49 13.45 4.43
C ARG A 847 -37.45 14.03 5.40
N THR A 848 -37.57 13.77 6.70
CA THR A 848 -36.39 13.76 7.61
C THR A 848 -36.60 12.73 8.73
N GLY A 849 -35.98 11.54 8.59
CA GLY A 849 -36.00 10.44 9.56
C GLY A 849 -36.90 9.26 9.16
N GLN A 850 -36.37 8.04 9.20
CA GLN A 850 -37.09 6.80 8.88
C GLN A 850 -37.41 6.04 10.19
N ALA A 851 -38.68 5.99 10.61
CA ALA A 851 -39.13 5.07 11.65
C ALA A 851 -40.13 4.06 11.07
N TYR A 852 -39.98 2.81 11.45
CA TYR A 852 -40.78 1.67 11.01
C TYR A 852 -41.80 1.32 12.10
N TYR A 853 -43.07 1.21 11.71
CA TYR A 853 -44.18 0.86 12.58
C TYR A 853 -44.79 -0.46 12.14
N ILE A 854 -44.75 -1.45 13.05
CA ILE A 854 -45.18 -2.81 12.77
C ILE A 854 -46.50 -3.08 13.49
N PRO A 855 -47.58 -3.43 12.76
CA PRO A 855 -48.89 -3.65 13.35
C PRO A 855 -49.02 -5.01 14.05
N MET A 856 -49.61 -4.98 15.24
CA MET A 856 -50.26 -6.14 15.85
C MET A 856 -51.75 -6.09 15.55
N PHE A 857 -52.34 -7.20 15.12
CA PHE A 857 -53.72 -7.29 14.66
C PHE A 857 -54.62 -7.99 15.66
N ARG A 858 -55.92 -7.76 15.55
CA ARG A 858 -56.95 -8.43 16.34
C ARG A 858 -56.86 -9.95 16.28
N GLY A 859 -56.54 -10.50 15.11
CA GLY A 859 -56.38 -11.96 14.96
C GLY A 859 -55.12 -12.53 15.57
N ASP A 860 -54.18 -11.70 16.03
CA ASP A 860 -53.00 -12.18 16.75
C ASP A 860 -53.33 -12.52 18.23
N ILE A 861 -54.53 -12.20 18.71
CA ILE A 861 -54.97 -12.52 20.07
C ILE A 861 -55.16 -14.04 20.26
N ASN A 862 -54.71 -14.53 21.40
CA ASN A 862 -54.55 -15.94 21.77
C ASN A 862 -53.53 -16.68 20.89
N THR A 863 -52.54 -15.96 20.35
CA THR A 863 -51.44 -16.54 19.57
C THR A 863 -50.11 -16.00 20.05
N THR A 864 -49.03 -16.67 19.61
CA THR A 864 -47.66 -16.18 19.76
C THR A 864 -47.22 -15.55 18.45
N VAL A 865 -46.78 -14.29 18.52
CA VAL A 865 -46.23 -13.56 17.37
C VAL A 865 -44.71 -13.52 17.48
N ASP A 866 -44.05 -14.11 16.49
CA ASP A 866 -42.60 -14.07 16.34
C ASP A 866 -42.20 -13.01 15.31
N LEU A 867 -41.35 -12.08 15.73
CA LEU A 867 -40.81 -11.02 14.88
C LEU A 867 -39.30 -11.16 14.74
N ILE A 868 -38.81 -11.21 13.51
CA ILE A 868 -37.39 -11.22 13.17
C ILE A 868 -37.08 -9.93 12.41
N PHE A 869 -36.14 -9.16 12.94
CA PHE A 869 -35.63 -7.92 12.37
C PHE A 869 -34.28 -8.20 11.73
N ILE A 870 -34.14 -7.86 10.45
CA ILE A 870 -32.90 -8.05 9.69
C ILE A 870 -32.48 -6.67 9.15
N VAL A 871 -31.34 -6.19 9.60
CA VAL A 871 -30.75 -4.93 9.14
C VAL A 871 -29.75 -5.25 8.03
N LYS A 872 -30.04 -4.76 6.82
CA LYS A 872 -29.27 -4.93 5.58
C LYS A 872 -28.83 -3.57 5.02
N PHE A 873 -28.11 -3.57 3.91
CA PHE A 873 -27.72 -2.35 3.17
C PHE A 873 -28.32 -2.35 1.75
N LYS A 874 -28.84 -1.19 1.29
CA LYS A 874 -29.63 -1.03 0.05
C LYS A 874 -28.84 -1.21 -1.24
N GLU A 875 -27.52 -1.08 -1.18
CA GLU A 875 -26.60 -1.23 -2.30
C GLU A 875 -25.44 -2.08 -1.78
N ASP A 876 -25.37 -3.34 -2.19
CA ASP A 876 -24.25 -4.23 -1.85
C ASP A 876 -23.05 -3.84 -2.75
N ASP A 877 -22.55 -2.61 -2.60
CA ASP A 877 -21.29 -2.18 -3.21
C ASP A 877 -20.11 -2.94 -2.56
N SER A 878 -18.96 -3.02 -3.24
CA SER A 878 -17.81 -3.83 -2.79
C SER A 878 -17.29 -3.44 -1.40
N TYR A 879 -17.64 -2.24 -0.92
CA TYR A 879 -17.29 -1.79 0.42
C TYR A 879 -18.30 -2.29 1.46
N LEU A 880 -19.59 -2.14 1.19
CA LEU A 880 -20.67 -2.55 2.11
C LEU A 880 -20.78 -4.06 2.31
N SER A 881 -20.36 -4.85 1.31
CA SER A 881 -20.31 -6.31 1.42
C SER A 881 -19.37 -6.83 2.52
N ASN A 882 -18.51 -5.96 3.07
CA ASN A 882 -17.57 -6.27 4.14
C ASN A 882 -18.21 -6.20 5.55
N PHE A 883 -19.44 -5.68 5.68
CA PHE A 883 -20.15 -5.58 6.97
C PHE A 883 -21.22 -6.66 7.12
N SER A 884 -21.38 -7.18 8.34
CA SER A 884 -22.40 -8.19 8.61
C SER A 884 -23.79 -7.56 8.65
N TRP A 885 -24.78 -8.35 8.26
CA TRP A 885 -26.17 -8.07 8.58
C TRP A 885 -26.39 -8.28 10.08
N ALA A 886 -27.25 -7.48 10.67
CA ALA A 886 -27.67 -7.68 12.05
C ALA A 886 -29.06 -8.31 12.10
N ILE A 887 -29.21 -9.29 12.98
CA ILE A 887 -30.48 -9.98 13.21
C ILE A 887 -30.89 -9.89 14.67
N GLN A 888 -32.16 -9.60 14.91
CA GLN A 888 -32.74 -9.62 16.24
C GLN A 888 -34.11 -10.29 16.20
N ARG A 889 -34.36 -11.21 17.14
CA ARG A 889 -35.65 -11.91 17.27
C ARG A 889 -36.39 -11.43 18.53
N LYS A 890 -37.69 -11.23 18.41
CA LYS A 890 -38.59 -10.87 19.51
C LYS A 890 -39.87 -11.69 19.42
N THR A 891 -40.24 -12.30 20.53
CA THR A 891 -41.45 -13.14 20.63
C THR A 891 -42.44 -12.48 21.58
N TYR A 892 -43.70 -12.34 21.12
CA TYR A 892 -44.78 -11.71 21.85
C TYR A 892 -45.92 -12.70 22.06
N GLU A 893 -46.29 -12.96 23.31
CA GLU A 893 -47.50 -13.71 23.63
C GLU A 893 -48.67 -12.74 23.80
N ILE A 894 -49.77 -12.96 23.07
CA ILE A 894 -50.94 -12.09 23.12
C ILE A 894 -52.11 -12.90 23.64
N ASP A 895 -52.50 -12.69 24.89
CA ASP A 895 -53.58 -13.44 25.55
C ASP A 895 -54.83 -12.58 25.75
N TYR A 896 -56.00 -13.18 25.68
CA TYR A 896 -57.23 -12.60 26.21
C TYR A 896 -57.48 -13.10 27.64
N GLU A 897 -57.43 -12.20 28.62
CA GLU A 897 -57.81 -12.48 30.00
C GLU A 897 -59.22 -11.95 30.30
N ARG A 898 -60.15 -12.83 30.69
CA ARG A 898 -61.46 -12.41 31.22
C ARG A 898 -61.41 -12.37 32.75
N LYS A 899 -61.51 -11.18 33.36
CA LYS A 899 -61.65 -11.03 34.81
C LYS A 899 -62.98 -10.34 35.14
N LYS A 900 -63.97 -11.10 35.64
CA LYS A 900 -65.32 -10.61 35.96
C LYS A 900 -66.02 -9.98 34.72
N LYS A 901 -66.67 -8.81 34.88
CA LYS A 901 -67.39 -8.07 33.81
C LYS A 901 -66.46 -7.23 32.90
N MET A 902 -65.15 -7.48 32.89
CA MET A 902 -64.21 -6.76 32.02
C MET A 902 -63.23 -7.75 31.35
N GLY A 903 -63.20 -7.73 30.01
CA GLY A 903 -62.15 -8.40 29.24
C GLY A 903 -60.88 -7.55 29.17
N ARG A 904 -59.71 -8.19 29.04
CA ARG A 904 -58.42 -7.52 28.83
C ARG A 904 -57.57 -8.30 27.82
N VAL A 905 -56.81 -7.60 26.98
CA VAL A 905 -55.75 -8.19 26.17
C VAL A 905 -54.43 -7.98 26.88
N CYS A 906 -53.73 -9.07 27.16
CA CYS A 906 -52.42 -9.10 27.78
C CYS A 906 -51.36 -9.40 26.72
N ILE A 907 -50.42 -8.50 26.50
CA ILE A 907 -49.31 -8.70 25.56
C ILE A 907 -48.02 -8.83 26.37
N LYS A 908 -47.35 -9.98 26.32
CA LYS A 908 -46.11 -10.26 27.06
C LYS A 908 -44.92 -10.37 26.11
N GLU A 909 -43.78 -9.80 26.50
CA GLU A 909 -42.47 -10.08 25.88
C GLU A 909 -41.45 -10.21 27.01
N LYS A 910 -40.86 -11.40 27.17
CA LYS A 910 -39.96 -11.72 28.30
C LYS A 910 -40.55 -11.24 29.63
N ASN A 911 -39.90 -10.28 30.30
CA ASN A 911 -40.32 -9.74 31.61
C ASN A 911 -41.27 -8.53 31.52
N LYS A 912 -41.67 -8.10 30.30
CA LYS A 912 -42.54 -6.93 30.10
C LYS A 912 -43.98 -7.39 29.81
N LYS A 913 -44.95 -6.83 30.53
CA LYS A 913 -46.40 -7.11 30.37
C LYS A 913 -47.17 -5.82 30.14
N TYR A 914 -48.03 -5.81 29.12
CA TYR A 914 -48.87 -4.67 28.75
C TYR A 914 -50.32 -5.11 28.68
N MET A 915 -51.21 -4.26 29.19
CA MET A 915 -52.62 -4.59 29.34
C MET A 915 -53.48 -3.56 28.61
N ILE A 916 -54.36 -4.05 27.74
CA ILE A 916 -55.38 -3.26 27.04
C ILE A 916 -56.72 -3.68 27.62
N GLN A 917 -57.49 -2.74 28.15
CA GLN A 917 -58.84 -3.00 28.65
C GLN A 917 -59.84 -3.08 27.49
N ILE A 918 -60.87 -3.90 27.64
CA ILE A 918 -61.92 -4.04 26.64
C ILE A 918 -63.14 -3.29 27.13
N LYS A 919 -63.61 -2.37 26.29
CA LYS A 919 -64.80 -1.58 26.57
C LYS A 919 -66.03 -2.46 26.31
N ASP A 920 -66.57 -3.07 27.38
CA ASP A 920 -67.77 -3.92 27.31
C ASP A 920 -69.04 -3.05 27.15
N GLU A 921 -69.92 -3.46 26.24
CA GLU A 921 -71.16 -2.77 25.90
C GLU A 921 -72.29 -3.14 26.87
N THR A 922 -72.73 -2.18 27.69
CA THR A 922 -74.09 -2.21 28.27
C THR A 922 -74.96 -1.06 27.81
N ASN A 923 -74.72 -0.44 26.64
CA ASN A 923 -75.72 0.42 26.00
C ASN A 923 -75.64 0.37 24.47
N ALA A 924 -76.67 -0.21 23.86
CA ALA A 924 -76.95 -0.15 22.44
C ALA A 924 -77.27 1.29 21.99
N ASN A 925 -76.94 1.61 20.75
CA ASN A 925 -77.13 2.89 20.04
C ASN A 925 -76.05 3.97 20.15
N SER A 926 -74.78 3.59 20.22
CA SER A 926 -73.73 4.43 19.64
C SER A 926 -72.71 3.59 18.87
N SER A 927 -72.64 3.82 17.56
CA SER A 927 -71.51 3.41 16.73
C SER A 927 -70.30 4.26 17.12
N ILE A 928 -69.62 3.90 18.21
CA ILE A 928 -68.33 4.51 18.56
C ILE A 928 -67.31 3.98 17.55
N PRO A 929 -66.76 4.83 16.66
CA PRO A 929 -65.68 4.41 15.77
C PRO A 929 -64.44 4.09 16.60
N ILE A 930 -63.59 3.20 16.11
CA ILE A 930 -62.28 2.78 16.67
C ILE A 930 -61.36 3.98 17.04
N LYS A 931 -61.72 5.21 16.66
CA LYS A 931 -61.05 6.49 16.97
C LYS A 931 -60.87 6.82 18.46
N GLU A 932 -61.75 6.39 19.37
CA GLU A 932 -61.65 6.79 20.79
C GLU A 932 -60.73 5.88 21.64
N ALA A 933 -60.45 4.68 21.16
CA ALA A 933 -59.67 3.67 21.85
C ALA A 933 -58.18 4.04 22.02
N PHE A 934 -57.58 4.65 21.00
CA PHE A 934 -56.16 5.02 20.94
C PHE A 934 -55.79 6.28 21.72
N VAL A 935 -56.72 6.90 22.46
CA VAL A 935 -56.56 8.26 23.01
C VAL A 935 -55.92 8.31 24.40
N THR A 936 -55.69 7.19 25.08
CA THR A 936 -55.37 7.22 26.52
C THR A 936 -53.89 6.98 26.86
N SER A 937 -52.94 7.45 26.05
CA SER A 937 -51.65 7.86 26.63
C SER A 937 -51.61 9.39 26.61
N SER A 938 -51.06 10.01 27.67
CA SER A 938 -51.07 11.45 28.00
C SER A 938 -50.43 12.39 26.96
N ILE A 939 -50.17 11.88 25.76
CA ILE A 939 -49.58 12.52 24.61
C ILE A 939 -50.64 12.79 23.51
N LEU A 940 -51.87 12.27 23.63
CA LEU A 940 -52.91 12.27 22.57
C LEU A 940 -54.22 13.04 22.89
N GLU A 941 -54.37 13.67 24.06
CA GLU A 941 -55.64 14.30 24.47
C GLU A 941 -56.05 15.56 23.66
N ASP A 942 -55.12 16.23 22.95
CA ASP A 942 -55.43 17.49 22.23
C ASP A 942 -55.86 17.33 20.75
N VAL A 943 -56.08 16.10 20.25
CA VAL A 943 -56.23 15.85 18.80
C VAL A 943 -57.65 15.46 18.34
N SER A 944 -58.61 15.24 19.25
CA SER A 944 -59.93 14.75 18.84
C SER A 944 -60.86 15.87 18.35
N ARG A 945 -61.12 15.93 17.02
CA ARG A 945 -62.47 16.27 16.54
C ARG A 945 -62.87 16.04 15.07
N GLU A 946 -62.14 15.42 14.13
CA GLU A 946 -62.72 15.05 12.79
C GLU A 946 -62.04 13.82 12.16
N ARG A 947 -62.76 13.11 11.29
CA ARG A 947 -62.60 11.77 10.63
C ARG A 947 -61.28 11.66 9.79
N GLY A 948 -60.62 10.53 9.46
CA GLY A 948 -60.97 9.09 9.35
C GLY A 948 -59.80 8.11 9.68
N LEU A 949 -59.95 6.82 9.32
CA LEU A 949 -59.05 5.68 9.62
C LEU A 949 -58.17 5.31 8.41
N ILE A 950 -56.89 4.98 8.63
CA ILE A 950 -56.02 4.33 7.63
C ILE A 950 -56.16 2.81 7.83
N ARG A 951 -56.63 2.08 6.80
CA ARG A 951 -56.71 0.62 6.81
C ARG A 951 -55.41 0.06 6.24
N ILE A 952 -54.62 -0.60 7.09
CA ILE A 952 -53.33 -1.21 6.74
C ILE A 952 -53.53 -2.73 6.75
N LYS A 953 -53.10 -3.42 5.71
CA LYS A 953 -53.31 -4.88 5.56
C LYS A 953 -52.37 -5.66 6.48
N ARG A 954 -52.73 -6.93 6.74
CA ARG A 954 -52.00 -7.87 7.63
C ARG A 954 -50.50 -8.08 7.36
N ASN A 955 -49.98 -7.59 6.23
CA ASN A 955 -48.59 -7.77 5.80
C ASN A 955 -47.87 -6.45 5.48
N GLU A 956 -48.35 -5.32 6.00
CA GLU A 956 -47.80 -3.99 5.69
C GLU A 956 -47.11 -3.37 6.92
N VAL A 957 -45.92 -2.77 6.72
CA VAL A 957 -45.18 -1.96 7.70
C VAL A 957 -45.19 -0.53 7.24
N CYS A 958 -45.55 0.39 8.13
CA CYS A 958 -45.62 1.80 7.77
C CYS A 958 -44.32 2.53 8.10
N LEU A 959 -43.83 3.28 7.13
CA LEU A 959 -42.70 4.19 7.30
C LEU A 959 -43.23 5.60 7.62
N VAL A 960 -42.90 6.14 8.80
CA VAL A 960 -43.37 7.46 9.24
C VAL A 960 -42.24 8.25 9.91
N PRO A 961 -42.01 9.53 9.58
CA PRO A 961 -41.04 10.36 10.30
C PRO A 961 -41.41 10.55 11.79
N LYS A 962 -40.42 10.56 12.68
CA LYS A 962 -40.59 10.66 14.15
C LYS A 962 -41.43 11.86 14.59
N ARG A 963 -41.30 12.99 13.88
CA ARG A 963 -42.03 14.25 14.13
C ARG A 963 -43.45 14.23 13.53
N ASP A 964 -43.66 13.43 12.49
CA ASP A 964 -44.86 13.47 11.65
C ASP A 964 -45.90 12.42 11.99
N MET A 965 -45.65 11.44 12.86
CA MET A 965 -46.76 10.59 13.36
C MET A 965 -47.85 11.46 14.03
N PHE A 966 -47.44 12.55 14.68
CA PHE A 966 -48.33 13.57 15.25
C PHE A 966 -49.02 14.46 14.20
N ILE A 967 -48.43 14.62 13.02
CA ILE A 967 -48.89 15.53 11.95
C ILE A 967 -49.68 14.78 10.86
N ALA A 968 -49.31 13.53 10.55
CA ALA A 968 -50.01 12.63 9.62
C ALA A 968 -51.42 12.30 10.12
N LEU A 969 -51.61 12.15 11.44
CA LEU A 969 -52.92 12.07 12.07
C LEU A 969 -53.70 13.41 12.05
N LYS A 970 -53.01 14.54 11.88
CA LYS A 970 -53.58 15.91 11.83
C LYS A 970 -53.88 16.40 10.40
N LYS A 971 -53.17 15.92 9.37
CA LYS A 971 -53.25 16.37 7.96
C LYS A 971 -54.11 15.50 7.04
N PHE A 972 -54.60 14.35 7.47
CA PHE A 972 -55.66 13.58 6.78
C PHE A 972 -57.06 14.26 6.85
N ARG A 973 -57.10 15.59 6.97
CA ARG A 973 -58.29 16.44 7.12
C ARG A 973 -58.56 17.36 5.92
N ARG A 974 -57.75 17.31 4.85
CA ARG A 974 -58.00 18.06 3.63
C ARG A 974 -57.67 17.23 2.39
N HIS A 975 -58.39 16.12 2.22
CA HIS A 975 -58.96 15.62 0.96
C HIS A 975 -59.92 14.48 1.28
#